data_AF-A0A3B5QWG6-F1
#
_entry.id   AF-A0A3B5QWG6-F1
#
_cell.length_a   1.000
_cell.length_b   1.000
_cell.length_c   1.000
_cell.angle_alpha   90.00
_cell.angle_beta   90.00
_cell.angle_gamma   90.00
#
_symmetry.space_group_name_H-M   'P 1'
#
loop_
_entity.id
_entity.type
_entity.pdbx_description
1 polymer ?
#
loop_
_entity_poly.entity_id
_entity_poly.type
_entity_poly.pdbx_seq_one_letter_code
_entity_poly.pdbx_strand_id
1 'polypeptide(L)'
;MILTMKHALRPSGGLANFGCVSAELFGVLLLSLALAGAQALTPSHHLSLSDVGRLQNLLNQPYDDLESAYYSVVGLTKLGAAVPDPAEVCQFLKSQLDPGSVDSLFFAAETSKAISGCEIPVSNETRDILLAAVSEDSSMSQIHRAVGALSSLGLPLASQEVVGALTARINKEDNVMAIISALQAASRLSQQAELGGILEEIEDLTARLDDLGGVYLQFEEGLEATGLFVAAAYSLSDHVDMEPPLKEDQVIQLVNSIFSKKSWDSLSEAFSVASAAAALSNNRFHVPVVVSAQGPATVSHNQPTLQLLVTDVMSQPLASASVLVESAYALASKSTVLNQAPFTHNNGVFELNFMSSKPASGYYQFTIGVTGDSRLVANHIELKVKVSTEVAVTNMDLSVVDKDQSIGTKTTRVQYPSKAKSSFTADSHQNFAMSFQLVDVNNEQELTPHQTFVRLHNQKTGQEVVFVAEPDSKNLYKFELDTAERKSEFDSMSGTYSLYLMVGDATLENPILWNVADVILKFAEEEAPVAVQPKTLYVPKPEIQHLFREPEKKPPTVVSNTFTALVLSPLLLLLILWFKLGANISNFSFSPSTILFHLGHAAMLGLMYVYWTNLNMFQTLKYLAIIGGITFLAGNRMLAQKAVKRIAAEQSSRLAKYRSLR
;
A
#
# COMPACT_ATOMS: atom_id res chain seq x y z
N MET A 1 -34.85 -18.23 -35.66
CA MET A 1 -35.01 -19.71 -35.62
C MET A 1 -34.80 -20.13 -34.17
N ILE A 2 -35.86 -20.54 -33.47
CA ILE A 2 -35.79 -21.11 -32.12
C ILE A 2 -36.08 -22.60 -32.27
N LEU A 3 -35.22 -23.46 -31.73
CA LEU A 3 -35.54 -24.75 -31.08
C LEU A 3 -34.24 -25.25 -30.40
N THR A 4 -34.07 -25.04 -29.09
CA THR A 4 -34.28 -25.97 -27.96
C THR A 4 -33.20 -27.05 -27.71
N MET A 5 -32.45 -26.83 -26.62
CA MET A 5 -32.03 -27.72 -25.51
C MET A 5 -31.64 -29.19 -25.76
N LYS A 6 -30.46 -29.58 -25.26
CA LYS A 6 -30.31 -30.60 -24.19
C LYS A 6 -28.88 -30.65 -23.58
N HIS A 7 -28.85 -30.96 -22.28
CA HIS A 7 -27.73 -31.07 -21.34
C HIS A 7 -26.57 -32.02 -21.71
N ALA A 8 -25.36 -31.71 -21.21
CA ALA A 8 -24.46 -32.67 -20.54
C ALA A 8 -23.31 -31.97 -19.77
N LEU A 9 -23.26 -32.21 -18.44
CA LEU A 9 -22.11 -32.58 -17.58
C LEU A 9 -20.73 -31.85 -17.68
N ARG A 10 -20.31 -31.31 -16.51
CA ARG A 10 -18.94 -31.00 -15.99
C ARG A 10 -17.91 -32.15 -16.19
N PRO A 11 -16.59 -32.02 -15.89
CA PRO A 11 -15.74 -30.90 -15.41
C PRO A 11 -14.37 -30.78 -16.17
N SER A 12 -13.36 -30.13 -15.56
CA SER A 12 -11.95 -29.89 -15.99
C SER A 12 -11.78 -28.60 -16.84
N GLY A 13 -10.87 -27.68 -16.56
CA GLY A 13 -9.55 -27.74 -15.92
C GLY A 13 -8.57 -27.13 -16.94
N GLY A 14 -7.97 -25.97 -16.66
CA GLY A 14 -7.00 -25.40 -17.60
C GLY A 14 -6.72 -23.91 -17.47
N LEU A 15 -5.72 -23.59 -16.64
CA LEU A 15 -4.62 -22.67 -16.94
C LEU A 15 -4.95 -21.23 -17.39
N ALA A 16 -4.92 -20.33 -16.41
CA ALA A 16 -4.54 -18.94 -16.61
C ALA A 16 -3.02 -18.86 -16.81
N ASN A 17 -2.57 -18.45 -18.00
CA ASN A 17 -1.19 -18.03 -18.23
C ASN A 17 -1.09 -16.54 -17.93
N PHE A 18 -0.41 -16.22 -16.82
CA PHE A 18 0.18 -14.93 -16.52
C PHE A 18 1.32 -14.65 -17.51
N GLY A 19 1.26 -13.51 -18.19
CA GLY A 19 2.30 -13.03 -19.10
C GLY A 19 2.86 -11.70 -18.61
N CYS A 20 3.93 -11.79 -17.83
CA CYS A 20 5.13 -10.94 -17.87
C CYS A 20 4.94 -9.40 -17.89
N VAL A 21 4.77 -8.79 -16.70
CA VAL A 21 5.24 -7.42 -16.42
C VAL A 21 5.72 -7.38 -14.97
N SER A 22 7.01 -7.60 -14.73
CA SER A 22 7.75 -7.11 -13.55
C SER A 22 9.16 -7.69 -13.52
N ALA A 23 10.09 -7.05 -14.23
CA ALA A 23 11.52 -7.31 -14.06
C ALA A 23 12.32 -6.06 -13.67
N GLU A 24 11.72 -4.87 -13.68
CA GLU A 24 12.42 -3.61 -13.34
C GLU A 24 12.00 -3.01 -11.99
N LEU A 25 10.94 -3.51 -11.34
CA LEU A 25 10.54 -3.05 -10.01
C LEU A 25 11.23 -3.80 -8.85
N PHE A 26 11.89 -4.94 -9.12
CA PHE A 26 12.59 -5.74 -8.11
C PHE A 26 14.04 -5.31 -7.89
N GLY A 27 14.63 -4.56 -8.84
CA GLY A 27 16.01 -4.09 -8.77
C GLY A 27 16.23 -2.86 -7.88
N VAL A 28 15.17 -2.13 -7.53
CA VAL A 28 15.24 -0.93 -6.68
C VAL A 28 14.91 -1.23 -5.22
N LEU A 29 14.20 -2.34 -4.93
CA LEU A 29 13.90 -2.76 -3.56
C LEU A 29 15.01 -3.61 -2.91
N LEU A 30 15.92 -4.19 -3.71
CA LEU A 30 17.02 -5.03 -3.23
C LEU A 30 18.33 -4.27 -2.99
N LEU A 31 18.46 -3.01 -3.45
CA LEU A 31 19.65 -2.20 -3.20
C LEU A 31 19.61 -1.43 -1.87
N SER A 32 18.49 -1.47 -1.15
CA SER A 32 18.36 -0.92 0.21
C SER A 32 18.55 -1.96 1.33
N LEU A 33 18.80 -3.23 1.00
CA LEU A 33 19.02 -4.32 1.97
C LEU A 33 20.48 -4.81 2.06
N ALA A 34 21.41 -4.18 1.35
CA ALA A 34 22.82 -4.58 1.30
C ALA A 34 23.77 -3.66 2.12
N LEU A 35 23.26 -3.06 3.20
CA LEU A 35 24.03 -2.35 4.24
C LEU A 35 23.51 -2.72 5.63
N ALA A 36 23.34 -4.03 5.89
CA ALA A 36 23.01 -4.57 7.21
C ALA A 36 24.10 -5.54 7.70
N GLY A 37 25.36 -5.21 7.40
CA GLY A 37 26.51 -5.88 8.00
C GLY A 37 27.01 -5.04 9.17
N ALA A 38 26.69 -5.49 10.39
CA ALA A 38 27.10 -4.93 11.68
C ALA A 38 26.58 -3.51 11.99
N GLN A 39 25.33 -3.38 12.41
CA GLN A 39 24.76 -2.11 12.91
C GLN A 39 23.87 -2.29 14.15
N ALA A 40 24.45 -2.72 15.26
CA ALA A 40 23.80 -2.52 16.55
C ALA A 40 24.86 -2.11 17.58
N LEU A 41 25.37 -0.88 17.45
CA LEU A 41 26.16 -0.25 18.51
C LEU A 41 25.27 0.20 19.69
N THR A 42 23.94 0.24 19.47
CA THR A 42 22.93 0.68 20.45
C THR A 42 21.60 -0.06 20.31
N PRO A 43 20.77 -0.11 21.37
CA PRO A 43 19.40 -0.57 21.25
C PRO A 43 18.60 0.34 20.32
N SER A 44 17.93 -0.26 19.34
CA SER A 44 17.01 0.40 18.42
C SER A 44 15.60 0.53 19.00
N HIS A 45 15.27 -0.28 20.01
CA HIS A 45 13.98 -0.27 20.70
C HIS A 45 14.17 -0.17 22.22
N HIS A 46 13.34 0.64 22.87
CA HIS A 46 13.28 0.80 24.32
C HIS A 46 11.86 1.22 24.73
N LEU A 47 11.46 1.03 25.98
CA LEU A 47 10.15 1.51 26.46
C LEU A 47 10.21 3.01 26.68
N SER A 48 9.45 3.79 25.91
CA SER A 48 9.20 5.20 26.21
C SER A 48 8.38 5.36 27.49
N LEU A 49 8.37 6.54 28.11
CA LEU A 49 7.50 6.82 29.27
C LEU A 49 6.02 6.48 28.99
N SER A 50 5.54 6.73 27.77
CA SER A 50 4.18 6.33 27.37
C SER A 50 4.00 4.82 27.23
N ASP A 51 5.04 4.09 26.81
CA ASP A 51 4.99 2.62 26.73
C ASP A 51 4.98 2.00 28.13
N VAL A 52 5.79 2.53 29.06
CA VAL A 52 5.78 2.13 30.47
C VAL A 52 4.39 2.39 31.08
N GLY A 53 3.79 3.55 30.83
CA GLY A 53 2.42 3.83 31.28
C GLY A 53 1.38 2.88 30.69
N ARG A 54 1.52 2.48 29.42
CA ARG A 54 0.64 1.48 28.81
C ARG A 54 0.83 0.09 29.42
N LEU A 55 2.07 -0.29 29.73
CA LEU A 55 2.39 -1.55 30.40
C LEU A 55 1.79 -1.59 31.81
N GLN A 56 1.96 -0.51 32.58
CA GLN A 56 1.34 -0.34 33.90
C GLN A 56 -0.19 -0.44 33.82
N ASN A 57 -0.82 0.21 32.84
CA ASN A 57 -2.28 0.15 32.67
C ASN A 57 -2.79 -1.26 32.32
N LEU A 58 -2.04 -2.03 31.53
CA LEU A 58 -2.38 -3.41 31.21
C LEU A 58 -2.24 -4.32 32.43
N LEU A 59 -1.16 -4.16 33.19
CA LEU A 59 -0.95 -4.90 34.43
C LEU A 59 -1.97 -4.51 35.52
N ASN A 60 -2.48 -3.28 35.51
CA ASN A 60 -3.48 -2.80 36.47
C ASN A 60 -4.94 -3.15 36.10
N GLN A 61 -5.17 -4.17 35.27
CA GLN A 61 -6.51 -4.65 34.97
C GLN A 61 -7.09 -5.47 36.14
N PRO A 62 -8.43 -5.50 36.31
CA PRO A 62 -9.08 -6.39 37.26
C PRO A 62 -8.72 -7.86 36.98
N TYR A 63 -8.48 -8.62 38.04
CA TYR A 63 -8.15 -10.04 37.99
C TYR A 63 -9.21 -10.88 38.71
N ASP A 64 -9.48 -12.07 38.18
CA ASP A 64 -10.50 -12.99 38.68
C ASP A 64 -9.90 -14.22 39.38
N ASP A 65 -8.59 -14.46 39.22
CA ASP A 65 -7.87 -15.60 39.77
C ASP A 65 -6.50 -15.19 40.34
N LEU A 66 -5.84 -16.12 41.03
CA LEU A 66 -4.55 -15.87 41.68
C LEU A 66 -3.41 -15.65 40.67
N GLU A 67 -3.46 -16.27 39.49
CA GLU A 67 -2.42 -16.17 38.47
C GLU A 67 -2.41 -14.77 37.84
N SER A 68 -3.58 -14.26 37.46
CA SER A 68 -3.77 -12.91 36.97
C SER A 68 -3.44 -11.86 38.05
N ALA A 69 -3.78 -12.12 39.33
CA ALA A 69 -3.35 -11.27 40.45
C ALA A 69 -1.82 -11.22 40.61
N TYR A 70 -1.15 -12.36 40.45
CA TYR A 70 0.31 -12.45 40.48
C TYR A 70 0.95 -11.63 39.36
N TYR A 71 0.55 -11.84 38.10
CA TYR A 71 1.11 -11.07 36.98
C TYR A 71 0.86 -9.58 37.14
N SER A 72 -0.34 -9.18 37.58
CA SER A 72 -0.71 -7.80 37.84
C SER A 72 0.16 -7.15 38.92
N VAL A 73 0.10 -7.66 40.15
CA VAL A 73 0.71 -7.04 41.32
C VAL A 73 2.22 -7.13 41.27
N VAL A 74 2.77 -8.32 41.00
CA VAL A 74 4.22 -8.50 40.94
C VAL A 74 4.78 -7.73 39.74
N GLY A 75 4.10 -7.75 38.58
CA GLY A 75 4.47 -6.96 37.41
C GLY A 75 4.54 -5.45 37.70
N LEU A 76 3.52 -4.90 38.38
CA LEU A 76 3.52 -3.48 38.80
C LEU A 76 4.71 -3.15 39.70
N THR A 77 5.01 -4.01 40.68
CA THR A 77 6.18 -3.79 41.55
C THR A 77 7.51 -3.85 40.80
N LYS A 78 7.64 -4.69 39.76
CA LYS A 78 8.82 -4.76 38.89
C LYS A 78 9.06 -3.45 38.13
N LEU A 79 7.98 -2.75 37.76
CA LEU A 79 8.04 -1.42 37.13
C LEU A 79 8.21 -0.27 38.14
N GLY A 80 8.37 -0.57 39.44
CA GLY A 80 8.41 0.44 40.50
C GLY A 80 7.09 1.19 40.70
N ALA A 81 5.97 0.68 40.19
CA ALA A 81 4.65 1.28 40.35
C ALA A 81 4.04 0.91 41.72
N ALA A 82 3.22 1.80 42.27
CA ALA A 82 2.46 1.51 43.48
C ALA A 82 1.31 0.55 43.17
N VAL A 83 1.15 -0.49 43.98
CA VAL A 83 0.03 -1.43 43.89
C VAL A 83 -1.22 -0.79 44.48
N PRO A 84 -2.34 -0.70 43.74
CA PRO A 84 -3.60 -0.18 44.27
C PRO A 84 -4.16 -1.06 45.40
N ASP A 85 -4.69 -0.42 46.43
CA ASP A 85 -5.41 -1.04 47.56
C ASP A 85 -4.80 -2.36 48.09
N PRO A 86 -3.57 -2.36 48.63
CA PRO A 86 -2.87 -3.59 49.06
C PRO A 86 -3.67 -4.46 50.06
N ALA A 87 -4.54 -3.84 50.86
CA ALA A 87 -5.42 -4.56 51.79
C ALA A 87 -6.50 -5.39 51.07
N GLU A 88 -7.08 -4.86 49.99
CA GLU A 88 -8.06 -5.57 49.16
C GLU A 88 -7.39 -6.70 48.38
N VAL A 89 -6.20 -6.46 47.83
CA VAL A 89 -5.37 -7.51 47.24
C VAL A 89 -5.16 -8.65 48.23
N CYS A 90 -4.74 -8.34 49.45
CA CYS A 90 -4.51 -9.36 50.46
C CYS A 90 -5.77 -10.15 50.84
N GLN A 91 -6.92 -9.48 50.92
CA GLN A 91 -8.20 -10.13 51.16
C GLN A 91 -8.57 -11.08 50.01
N PHE A 92 -8.36 -10.65 48.77
CA PHE A 92 -8.57 -11.46 47.58
C PHE A 92 -7.70 -12.72 47.61
N LEU A 93 -6.38 -12.57 47.85
CA LEU A 93 -5.44 -13.69 47.94
C LEU A 93 -5.90 -14.74 48.95
N LYS A 94 -6.31 -14.30 50.15
CA LYS A 94 -6.81 -15.20 51.21
C LYS A 94 -8.13 -15.89 50.83
N SER A 95 -8.98 -15.24 50.05
CA SER A 95 -10.29 -15.78 49.67
C SER A 95 -10.21 -16.83 48.56
N GLN A 96 -9.23 -16.73 47.67
CA GLN A 96 -9.03 -17.64 46.53
C GLN A 96 -7.99 -18.73 46.81
N LEU A 97 -7.36 -18.71 48.00
CA LEU A 97 -6.30 -19.64 48.36
C LEU A 97 -6.83 -21.08 48.48
N ASP A 98 -6.27 -21.98 47.66
CA ASP A 98 -6.39 -23.42 47.81
C ASP A 98 -5.10 -23.97 48.43
N PRO A 99 -5.09 -24.34 49.73
CA PRO A 99 -3.91 -24.86 50.40
C PRO A 99 -3.46 -26.23 49.88
N GLY A 100 -4.26 -26.90 49.05
CA GLY A 100 -3.94 -28.17 48.42
C GLY A 100 -3.21 -28.05 47.08
N SER A 101 -3.09 -26.84 46.52
CA SER A 101 -2.54 -26.60 45.18
C SER A 101 -1.22 -25.84 45.26
N VAL A 102 -0.14 -26.43 44.73
CA VAL A 102 1.19 -25.78 44.62
C VAL A 102 1.10 -24.47 43.85
N ASP A 103 0.28 -24.43 42.81
CA ASP A 103 0.09 -23.23 41.97
C ASP A 103 -0.59 -22.11 42.75
N SER A 104 -1.68 -22.44 43.46
CA SER A 104 -2.39 -21.47 44.29
C SER A 104 -1.47 -20.89 45.38
N LEU A 105 -0.69 -21.76 46.04
CA LEU A 105 0.28 -21.36 47.05
C LEU A 105 1.39 -20.48 46.48
N PHE A 106 1.94 -20.81 45.31
CA PHE A 106 2.95 -20.01 44.64
C PHE A 106 2.44 -18.61 44.30
N PHE A 107 1.33 -18.52 43.56
CA PHE A 107 0.80 -17.24 43.14
C PHE A 107 0.40 -16.38 44.34
N ALA A 108 -0.23 -16.95 45.37
CA ALA A 108 -0.58 -16.21 46.57
C ALA A 108 0.65 -15.77 47.38
N ALA A 109 1.65 -16.65 47.57
CA ALA A 109 2.85 -16.34 48.34
C ALA A 109 3.70 -15.26 47.66
N GLU A 110 3.97 -15.39 46.36
CA GLU A 110 4.72 -14.40 45.58
C GLU A 110 4.03 -13.04 45.59
N THR A 111 2.71 -13.03 45.35
CA THR A 111 1.92 -11.79 45.36
C THR A 111 1.94 -11.14 46.74
N SER A 112 1.80 -11.94 47.81
CA SER A 112 1.84 -11.43 49.18
C SER A 112 3.18 -10.78 49.55
N LYS A 113 4.30 -11.31 49.02
CA LYS A 113 5.64 -10.75 49.24
C LYS A 113 5.86 -9.41 48.53
N ALA A 114 5.14 -9.18 47.43
CA ALA A 114 5.18 -7.93 46.69
C ALA A 114 4.40 -6.78 47.38
N ILE A 115 3.54 -7.08 48.36
CA ILE A 115 2.73 -6.08 49.09
C ILE A 115 3.03 -6.08 50.60
N SER A 116 3.17 -4.90 51.19
CA SER A 116 3.45 -4.79 52.62
C SER A 116 2.24 -5.18 53.48
N GLY A 117 2.44 -6.05 54.47
CA GLY A 117 1.43 -6.36 55.49
C GLY A 117 0.44 -7.46 55.11
N CYS A 118 0.72 -8.26 54.07
CA CYS A 118 -0.06 -9.44 53.73
C CYS A 118 0.65 -10.74 54.10
N GLU A 119 0.11 -11.47 55.07
CA GLU A 119 0.59 -12.81 55.43
C GLU A 119 -0.40 -13.88 54.93
N ILE A 120 0.12 -14.85 54.18
CA ILE A 120 -0.63 -16.03 53.74
C ILE A 120 -0.59 -17.08 54.85
N PRO A 121 -1.73 -17.68 55.22
CA PRO A 121 -1.78 -18.70 56.25
C PRO A 121 -0.99 -19.95 55.82
N VAL A 122 -0.10 -20.42 56.69
CA VAL A 122 0.70 -21.63 56.46
C VAL A 122 0.28 -22.71 57.45
N SER A 123 -0.16 -23.88 56.95
CA SER A 123 -0.37 -25.08 57.76
C SER A 123 0.76 -26.09 57.56
N ASN A 124 0.80 -27.14 58.39
CA ASN A 124 1.76 -28.23 58.20
C ASN A 124 1.50 -28.96 56.88
N GLU A 125 0.22 -29.14 56.52
CA GLU A 125 -0.19 -29.77 55.26
C GLU A 125 0.28 -28.94 54.05
N THR A 126 0.17 -27.61 54.12
CA THR A 126 0.73 -26.70 53.10
C THR A 126 2.23 -26.90 52.93
N ARG A 127 2.97 -26.96 54.04
CA ARG A 127 4.42 -27.18 54.01
C ARG A 127 4.77 -28.54 53.41
N ASP A 128 4.07 -29.59 53.80
CA ASP A 128 4.35 -30.96 53.36
C ASP A 128 4.06 -31.13 51.86
N ILE A 129 3.00 -30.51 51.33
CA ILE A 129 2.68 -30.51 49.90
C ILE A 129 3.78 -29.80 49.09
N LEU A 130 4.24 -28.63 49.54
CA LEU A 130 5.30 -27.89 48.86
C LEU A 130 6.63 -28.66 48.88
N LEU A 131 6.99 -29.27 50.01
CA LEU A 131 8.19 -30.09 50.10
C LEU A 131 8.09 -31.35 49.23
N ALA A 132 6.92 -32.00 49.18
CA ALA A 132 6.71 -33.17 48.32
C ALA A 132 6.80 -32.85 46.82
N ALA A 133 6.45 -31.62 46.41
CA ALA A 133 6.58 -31.14 45.05
C ALA A 133 8.04 -30.90 44.61
N VAL A 134 8.98 -30.80 45.56
CA VAL A 134 10.42 -30.79 45.27
C VAL A 134 10.89 -32.23 45.12
N SER A 135 10.64 -32.80 43.94
CA SER A 135 10.99 -34.19 43.62
C SER A 135 11.37 -34.33 42.14
N GLU A 136 12.25 -35.27 41.81
CA GLU A 136 12.64 -35.62 40.44
C GLU A 136 11.47 -36.12 39.56
N ASP A 137 10.38 -36.54 40.20
CA ASP A 137 9.16 -37.00 39.53
C ASP A 137 8.20 -35.86 39.18
N SER A 138 8.39 -34.67 39.76
CA SER A 138 7.57 -33.48 39.48
C SER A 138 8.02 -32.79 38.19
N SER A 139 7.13 -32.00 37.58
CA SER A 139 7.53 -31.17 36.44
C SER A 139 8.44 -30.03 36.87
N MET A 140 9.25 -29.51 35.95
CA MET A 140 10.12 -28.37 36.25
C MET A 140 9.36 -27.13 36.75
N SER A 141 8.18 -26.88 36.17
CA SER A 141 7.27 -25.81 36.61
C SER A 141 6.76 -26.01 38.04
N GLN A 142 6.42 -27.24 38.43
CA GLN A 142 5.98 -27.56 39.79
C GLN A 142 7.10 -27.36 40.81
N ILE A 143 8.32 -27.80 40.49
CA ILE A 143 9.49 -27.58 41.35
C ILE A 143 9.73 -26.07 41.52
N HIS A 144 9.75 -25.32 40.42
CA HIS A 144 9.90 -23.86 40.46
C HIS A 144 8.85 -23.18 41.32
N ARG A 145 7.57 -23.52 41.13
CA ARG A 145 6.45 -22.96 41.89
C ARG A 145 6.54 -23.33 43.38
N ALA A 146 6.91 -24.56 43.70
CA ALA A 146 7.10 -25.01 45.08
C ALA A 146 8.25 -24.26 45.78
N VAL A 147 9.40 -24.13 45.10
CA VAL A 147 10.58 -23.39 45.59
C VAL A 147 10.25 -21.92 45.80
N GLY A 148 9.55 -21.30 44.84
CA GLY A 148 9.07 -19.92 44.95
C GLY A 148 8.18 -19.72 46.17
N ALA A 149 7.18 -20.59 46.35
CA ALA A 149 6.27 -20.55 47.50
C ALA A 149 7.01 -20.73 48.84
N LEU A 150 7.87 -21.75 48.95
CA LEU A 150 8.67 -22.01 50.16
C LEU A 150 9.54 -20.81 50.52
N SER A 151 10.23 -20.23 49.53
CA SER A 151 11.08 -19.05 49.70
C SER A 151 10.30 -17.82 50.13
N SER A 152 9.12 -17.59 49.54
CA SER A 152 8.30 -16.41 49.83
C SER A 152 7.53 -16.51 51.14
N LEU A 153 7.19 -17.72 51.58
CA LEU A 153 6.59 -17.98 52.90
C LEU A 153 7.64 -18.07 54.02
N GLY A 154 8.93 -17.97 53.71
CA GLY A 154 10.01 -18.08 54.70
C GLY A 154 10.15 -19.48 55.31
N LEU A 155 9.77 -20.51 54.56
CA LEU A 155 9.85 -21.91 55.01
C LEU A 155 11.24 -22.50 54.71
N PRO A 156 11.70 -23.48 55.53
CA PRO A 156 12.99 -24.13 55.29
C PRO A 156 13.06 -24.83 53.94
N LEU A 157 14.12 -24.56 53.18
CA LEU A 157 14.36 -25.12 51.85
C LEU A 157 15.69 -25.87 51.81
N ALA A 158 15.66 -27.17 51.53
CA ALA A 158 16.85 -27.99 51.36
C ALA A 158 17.48 -27.71 49.98
N SER A 159 18.30 -26.65 49.90
CA SER A 159 18.80 -26.12 48.62
C SER A 159 19.53 -27.17 47.76
N GLN A 160 20.34 -28.04 48.35
CA GLN A 160 21.06 -29.08 47.60
C GLN A 160 20.12 -30.16 47.05
N GLU A 161 19.03 -30.50 47.75
CA GLU A 161 18.03 -31.46 47.26
C GLU A 161 17.27 -30.86 46.07
N VAL A 162 16.95 -29.56 46.13
CA VAL A 162 16.35 -28.85 45.00
C VAL A 162 17.29 -28.85 43.79
N VAL A 163 18.58 -28.55 43.98
CA VAL A 163 19.58 -28.61 42.89
C VAL A 163 19.59 -30.00 42.27
N GLY A 164 19.62 -31.07 43.08
CA GLY A 164 19.55 -32.44 42.58
C GLY A 164 18.31 -32.70 41.73
N ALA A 165 17.14 -32.27 42.19
CA ALA A 165 15.88 -32.41 41.45
C ALA A 165 15.86 -31.61 40.13
N LEU A 166 16.34 -30.36 40.14
CA LEU A 166 16.44 -29.52 38.94
C LEU A 166 17.39 -30.14 37.92
N THR A 167 18.60 -30.54 38.32
CA THR A 167 19.58 -31.15 37.41
C THR A 167 19.07 -32.48 36.83
N ALA A 168 18.38 -33.29 37.64
CA ALA A 168 17.76 -34.53 37.15
C ALA A 168 16.65 -34.27 36.13
N ARG A 169 15.90 -33.17 36.25
CA ARG A 169 14.84 -32.77 35.29
C ARG A 169 15.40 -32.10 34.04
N ILE A 170 16.43 -31.26 34.12
CA ILE A 170 17.07 -30.63 32.96
C ILE A 170 17.50 -31.70 31.94
N ASN A 171 18.10 -32.80 32.43
CA ASN A 171 18.52 -33.92 31.59
C ASN A 171 17.35 -34.73 30.96
N LYS A 172 16.11 -34.53 31.43
CA LYS A 172 14.91 -35.26 30.99
C LYS A 172 13.94 -34.38 30.19
N GLU A 173 13.93 -33.07 30.44
CA GLU A 173 13.04 -32.09 29.81
C GLU A 173 13.85 -31.13 28.93
N ASP A 174 13.83 -31.35 27.62
CA ASP A 174 14.43 -30.44 26.64
C ASP A 174 13.43 -29.36 26.18
N ASN A 175 12.98 -28.53 27.12
CA ASN A 175 12.02 -27.46 26.89
C ASN A 175 12.58 -26.14 27.43
N VAL A 176 12.64 -25.09 26.59
CA VAL A 176 13.17 -23.76 26.96
C VAL A 176 12.50 -23.23 28.22
N MET A 177 11.16 -23.29 28.29
CA MET A 177 10.40 -22.79 29.44
C MET A 177 10.66 -23.58 30.73
N ALA A 178 10.96 -24.88 30.61
CA ALA A 178 11.34 -25.69 31.76
C ALA A 178 12.69 -25.22 32.30
N ILE A 179 13.71 -25.12 31.44
CA ILE A 179 15.04 -24.67 31.86
C ILE A 179 15.00 -23.25 32.44
N ILE A 180 14.22 -22.33 31.85
CA ILE A 180 13.99 -20.98 32.43
C ILE A 180 13.40 -21.09 33.85
N SER A 181 12.43 -21.98 34.08
CA SER A 181 11.85 -22.21 35.41
C SER A 181 12.90 -22.72 36.40
N ALA A 182 13.85 -23.55 35.93
CA ALA A 182 14.97 -24.02 36.74
C ALA A 182 15.90 -22.87 37.14
N LEU A 183 16.24 -21.97 36.21
CA LEU A 183 17.03 -20.76 36.50
C LEU A 183 16.35 -19.88 37.55
N GLN A 184 15.04 -19.66 37.44
CA GLN A 184 14.26 -18.86 38.39
C GLN A 184 14.14 -19.52 39.77
N ALA A 185 14.12 -20.86 39.83
CA ALA A 185 14.14 -21.59 41.09
C ALA A 185 15.53 -21.51 41.74
N ALA A 186 16.58 -21.68 40.95
CA ALA A 186 17.98 -21.63 41.38
C ALA A 186 18.36 -20.27 41.99
N SER A 187 17.81 -19.16 41.47
CA SER A 187 18.07 -17.81 42.00
C SER A 187 17.54 -17.56 43.42
N ARG A 188 16.80 -18.53 44.00
CA ARG A 188 16.23 -18.47 45.35
C ARG A 188 16.91 -19.43 46.34
N LEU A 189 17.85 -20.24 45.87
CA LEU A 189 18.51 -21.27 46.68
C LEU A 189 19.69 -20.68 47.48
N SER A 190 20.18 -21.40 48.47
CA SER A 190 21.42 -21.01 49.15
C SER A 190 22.60 -20.99 48.17
N GLN A 191 23.42 -19.94 48.21
CA GLN A 191 24.69 -19.86 47.47
C GLN A 191 25.68 -20.98 47.85
N GLN A 192 25.46 -21.68 48.96
CA GLN A 192 26.27 -22.83 49.36
C GLN A 192 25.94 -24.11 48.56
N ALA A 193 24.83 -24.13 47.83
CA ALA A 193 24.46 -25.24 46.96
C ALA A 193 25.23 -25.19 45.63
N GLU A 194 25.34 -26.32 44.95
CA GLU A 194 26.11 -26.46 43.71
C GLU A 194 25.33 -25.92 42.48
N LEU A 195 25.22 -24.59 42.38
CA LEU A 195 24.44 -23.91 41.32
C LEU A 195 25.16 -23.84 39.96
N GLY A 196 26.45 -24.17 39.89
CA GLY A 196 27.28 -23.98 38.69
C GLY A 196 26.73 -24.66 37.44
N GLY A 197 26.29 -25.91 37.53
CA GLY A 197 25.71 -26.62 36.38
C GLY A 197 24.40 -25.99 35.87
N ILE A 198 23.60 -25.39 36.77
CA ILE A 198 22.39 -24.68 36.36
C ILE A 198 22.74 -23.30 35.77
N LEU A 199 23.84 -22.67 36.20
CA LEU A 199 24.34 -21.42 35.62
C LEU A 199 24.84 -21.61 34.18
N GLU A 200 25.50 -22.74 33.89
CA GLU A 200 25.96 -23.10 32.54
C GLU A 200 24.80 -23.17 31.53
N GLU A 201 23.59 -23.55 31.98
CA GLU A 201 22.39 -23.55 31.13
C GLU A 201 22.01 -22.17 30.57
N ILE A 202 22.52 -21.07 31.14
CA ILE A 202 22.32 -19.73 30.54
C ILE A 202 23.02 -19.67 29.18
N GLU A 203 24.24 -20.21 29.06
CA GLU A 203 24.99 -20.24 27.80
C GLU A 203 24.30 -21.18 26.79
N ASP A 204 23.84 -22.35 27.24
CA ASP A 204 23.13 -23.32 26.40
C ASP A 204 21.79 -22.77 25.89
N LEU A 205 21.00 -22.10 26.74
CA LEU A 205 19.79 -21.41 26.30
C LEU A 205 20.08 -20.25 25.36
N THR A 206 21.18 -19.53 25.57
CA THR A 206 21.59 -18.45 24.67
C THR A 206 21.89 -18.97 23.26
N ALA A 207 22.49 -20.15 23.15
CA ALA A 207 22.77 -20.80 21.87
C ALA A 207 21.50 -21.26 21.11
N ARG A 208 20.35 -21.35 21.78
CA ARG A 208 19.05 -21.72 21.20
C ARG A 208 18.22 -20.53 20.71
N LEU A 209 18.68 -19.29 20.95
CA LEU A 209 17.98 -18.10 20.48
C LEU A 209 18.17 -17.92 18.96
N ASP A 210 17.11 -17.51 18.28
CA ASP A 210 17.13 -17.18 16.86
C ASP A 210 17.65 -15.77 16.65
N ASP A 211 18.70 -15.65 15.83
CA ASP A 211 19.20 -14.39 15.31
C ASP A 211 18.38 -13.96 14.08
N LEU A 212 17.60 -12.89 14.24
CA LEU A 212 16.83 -12.28 13.16
C LEU A 212 17.57 -11.05 12.62
N GLY A 213 18.46 -11.32 11.66
CA GLY A 213 19.12 -10.28 10.86
C GLY A 213 20.16 -9.44 11.60
N GLY A 214 20.74 -9.97 12.68
CA GLY A 214 21.75 -9.32 13.52
C GLY A 214 21.20 -8.25 14.45
N VAL A 215 19.87 -8.07 14.51
CA VAL A 215 19.20 -6.99 15.25
C VAL A 215 18.39 -7.50 16.43
N TYR A 216 17.80 -8.69 16.30
CA TYR A 216 16.93 -9.29 17.31
C TYR A 216 17.42 -10.70 17.64
N LEU A 217 17.38 -11.02 18.93
CA LEU A 217 17.66 -12.35 19.47
C LEU A 217 16.47 -12.78 20.32
N GLN A 218 15.77 -13.86 19.94
CA GLN A 218 14.56 -14.30 20.64
C GLN A 218 14.34 -15.81 20.51
N PHE A 219 13.47 -16.38 21.34
CA PHE A 219 13.09 -17.78 21.26
C PHE A 219 11.94 -17.98 20.26
N GLU A 220 11.84 -19.17 19.65
CA GLU A 220 10.70 -19.57 18.81
C GLU A 220 9.38 -19.53 19.61
N GLU A 221 9.45 -19.82 20.92
CA GLU A 221 8.33 -19.77 21.86
C GLU A 221 7.77 -18.35 22.07
N GLY A 222 8.51 -17.32 21.64
CA GLY A 222 8.06 -15.94 21.60
C GLY A 222 8.51 -15.06 22.77
N LEU A 223 7.93 -13.86 22.84
CA LEU A 223 8.33 -12.78 23.72
C LEU A 223 8.28 -13.14 25.21
N GLU A 224 7.31 -13.96 25.61
CA GLU A 224 7.17 -14.42 26.99
C GLU A 224 8.41 -15.18 27.47
N ALA A 225 8.82 -16.20 26.71
CA ALA A 225 10.00 -16.99 27.01
C ALA A 225 11.28 -16.14 27.01
N THR A 226 11.44 -15.27 26.00
CA THR A 226 12.62 -14.40 25.90
C THR A 226 12.71 -13.41 27.08
N GLY A 227 11.59 -12.78 27.47
CA GLY A 227 11.56 -11.88 28.62
C GLY A 227 11.84 -12.58 29.95
N LEU A 228 11.23 -13.75 30.17
CA LEU A 228 11.44 -14.53 31.39
C LEU A 228 12.87 -15.10 31.48
N PHE A 229 13.46 -15.49 30.35
CA PHE A 229 14.86 -15.91 30.29
C PHE A 229 15.80 -14.79 30.73
N VAL A 230 15.66 -13.59 30.17
CA VAL A 230 16.48 -12.43 30.59
C VAL A 230 16.30 -12.17 32.08
N ALA A 231 15.06 -12.13 32.58
CA ALA A 231 14.83 -11.94 34.00
C ALA A 231 15.48 -13.03 34.87
N ALA A 232 15.40 -14.29 34.45
CA ALA A 232 15.95 -15.43 35.18
C ALA A 232 17.49 -15.48 35.15
N ALA A 233 18.09 -15.28 33.98
CA ALA A 233 19.53 -15.30 33.78
C ALA A 233 20.22 -14.22 34.63
N TYR A 234 19.72 -12.98 34.57
CA TYR A 234 20.24 -11.90 35.40
C TYR A 234 19.96 -12.11 36.88
N SER A 235 18.78 -12.62 37.25
CA SER A 235 18.47 -12.90 38.67
C SER A 235 19.38 -13.97 39.28
N LEU A 236 19.66 -15.06 38.55
CA LEU A 236 20.57 -16.10 39.01
C LEU A 236 22.01 -15.58 39.07
N SER A 237 22.44 -14.85 38.04
CA SER A 237 23.77 -14.25 37.94
C SER A 237 24.04 -13.27 39.09
N ASP A 238 23.09 -12.37 39.38
CA ASP A 238 23.16 -11.45 40.51
C ASP A 238 23.22 -12.20 41.85
N HIS A 239 22.47 -13.31 41.95
CA HIS A 239 22.42 -14.13 43.15
C HIS A 239 23.71 -14.90 43.40
N VAL A 240 24.41 -15.37 42.37
CA VAL A 240 25.69 -16.09 42.53
C VAL A 240 26.92 -15.18 42.40
N ASP A 241 26.72 -13.88 42.15
CA ASP A 241 27.77 -12.88 41.90
C ASP A 241 28.73 -13.27 40.76
N MET A 242 28.16 -13.80 39.67
CA MET A 242 28.86 -14.13 38.43
C MET A 242 28.17 -13.45 37.26
N GLU A 243 28.94 -12.83 36.36
CA GLU A 243 28.41 -12.18 35.17
C GLU A 243 27.67 -13.20 34.28
N PRO A 244 26.47 -12.86 33.77
CA PRO A 244 25.77 -13.76 32.86
C PRO A 244 26.63 -13.99 31.60
N PRO A 245 26.73 -15.22 31.07
CA PRO A 245 27.53 -15.53 29.87
C PRO A 245 26.85 -15.01 28.58
N LEU A 246 26.57 -13.72 28.55
CA LEU A 246 25.95 -12.98 27.44
C LEU A 246 26.91 -11.90 26.97
N LYS A 247 27.20 -11.88 25.67
CA LYS A 247 28.01 -10.82 25.06
C LYS A 247 27.19 -9.53 24.92
N GLU A 248 27.87 -8.40 24.85
CA GLU A 248 27.23 -7.08 24.73
C GLU A 248 26.28 -6.98 23.53
N ASP A 249 26.66 -7.52 22.37
CA ASP A 249 25.82 -7.56 21.17
C ASP A 249 24.55 -8.39 21.39
N GLN A 250 24.66 -9.53 22.06
CA GLN A 250 23.51 -10.37 22.42
C GLN A 250 22.57 -9.65 23.39
N VAL A 251 23.09 -8.89 24.36
CA VAL A 251 22.28 -8.07 25.26
C VAL A 251 21.51 -7.00 24.47
N ILE A 252 22.16 -6.31 23.54
CA ILE A 252 21.51 -5.30 22.68
C ILE A 252 20.40 -5.94 21.85
N GLN A 253 20.65 -7.11 21.26
CA GLN A 253 19.66 -7.83 20.45
C GLN A 253 18.47 -8.32 21.29
N LEU A 254 18.70 -8.79 22.51
CA LEU A 254 17.63 -9.17 23.46
C LEU A 254 16.78 -7.95 23.86
N VAL A 255 17.40 -6.81 24.15
CA VAL A 255 16.72 -5.54 24.44
C VAL A 255 15.83 -5.15 23.26
N ASN A 256 16.35 -5.23 22.03
CA ASN A 256 15.60 -4.95 20.82
C ASN A 256 14.40 -5.88 20.66
N SER A 257 14.57 -7.19 20.84
CA SER A 257 13.48 -8.17 20.75
C SER A 257 12.38 -7.85 21.76
N ILE A 258 12.76 -7.68 23.03
CA ILE A 258 11.82 -7.54 24.14
C ILE A 258 11.02 -6.25 24.04
N PHE A 259 11.67 -5.15 23.66
CA PHE A 259 11.03 -3.82 23.66
C PHE A 259 10.56 -3.34 22.28
N SER A 260 10.74 -4.13 21.22
CA SER A 260 10.18 -3.83 19.89
C SER A 260 8.65 -3.90 19.89
N LYS A 261 8.07 -4.87 20.60
CA LYS A 261 6.62 -5.01 20.75
C LYS A 261 6.12 -3.98 21.75
N LYS A 262 5.21 -3.11 21.30
CA LYS A 262 4.63 -2.03 22.10
C LYS A 262 3.25 -2.38 22.68
N SER A 263 2.63 -3.44 22.20
CA SER A 263 1.31 -3.90 22.65
C SER A 263 1.43 -5.36 23.07
N TRP A 264 0.92 -5.72 24.24
CA TRP A 264 0.99 -7.07 24.78
C TRP A 264 -0.41 -7.67 24.83
N ASP A 265 -0.54 -8.92 24.38
CA ASP A 265 -1.84 -9.57 24.18
C ASP A 265 -2.34 -10.28 25.45
N SER A 266 -1.45 -10.56 26.41
CA SER A 266 -1.76 -11.25 27.67
C SER A 266 -1.05 -10.61 28.86
N LEU A 267 -1.57 -10.88 30.07
CA LEU A 267 -0.93 -10.47 31.33
C LEU A 267 0.43 -11.14 31.53
N SER A 268 0.59 -12.41 31.12
CA SER A 268 1.87 -13.12 31.24
C SER A 268 2.95 -12.50 30.36
N GLU A 269 2.60 -12.14 29.12
CA GLU A 269 3.52 -11.45 28.20
C GLU A 269 3.89 -10.05 28.72
N ALA A 270 2.92 -9.30 29.27
CA ALA A 270 3.20 -8.02 29.91
C ALA A 270 4.12 -8.18 31.13
N PHE A 271 3.88 -9.21 31.94
CA PHE A 271 4.68 -9.54 33.11
C PHE A 271 6.12 -9.94 32.74
N SER A 272 6.32 -10.71 31.67
CA SER A 272 7.66 -11.08 31.20
C SER A 272 8.47 -9.86 30.79
N VAL A 273 7.85 -8.91 30.08
CA VAL A 273 8.48 -7.66 29.65
C VAL A 273 8.80 -6.77 30.85
N ALA A 274 7.88 -6.64 31.81
CA ALA A 274 8.14 -5.92 33.06
C ALA A 274 9.29 -6.54 33.86
N SER A 275 9.35 -7.87 33.93
CA SER A 275 10.41 -8.60 34.63
C SER A 275 11.77 -8.43 33.96
N ALA A 276 11.83 -8.50 32.63
CA ALA A 276 13.04 -8.23 31.86
C ALA A 276 13.50 -6.77 31.99
N ALA A 277 12.56 -5.82 31.92
CA ALA A 277 12.85 -4.39 32.09
C ALA A 277 13.45 -4.09 33.47
N ALA A 278 12.89 -4.68 34.53
CA ALA A 278 13.41 -4.55 35.88
C ALA A 278 14.82 -5.15 36.02
N ALA A 279 15.05 -6.35 35.47
CA ALA A 279 16.35 -7.01 35.50
C ALA A 279 17.42 -6.20 34.75
N LEU A 280 17.11 -5.69 33.56
CA LEU A 280 18.05 -4.92 32.75
C LEU A 280 18.30 -3.50 33.27
N SER A 281 17.35 -2.92 34.01
CA SER A 281 17.53 -1.58 34.60
C SER A 281 18.28 -1.60 35.92
N ASN A 282 18.22 -2.71 36.66
CA ASN A 282 18.85 -2.84 37.96
C ASN A 282 19.42 -4.25 38.18
N ASN A 283 20.68 -4.43 37.78
CA ASN A 283 21.49 -5.63 38.03
C ASN A 283 22.96 -5.24 38.24
N ARG A 284 23.83 -6.17 38.62
CA ARG A 284 25.24 -5.89 38.94
C ARG A 284 26.18 -5.84 37.73
N PHE A 285 25.73 -6.18 36.54
CA PHE A 285 26.59 -6.49 35.38
C PHE A 285 26.33 -5.59 34.16
N HIS A 286 25.17 -5.70 33.52
CA HIS A 286 24.85 -5.02 32.26
C HIS A 286 23.61 -4.14 32.39
N VAL A 287 23.78 -2.83 32.29
CA VAL A 287 22.70 -1.85 32.24
C VAL A 287 22.69 -1.22 30.84
N PRO A 288 21.79 -1.66 29.94
CA PRO A 288 21.74 -1.12 28.59
C PRO A 288 21.34 0.35 28.59
N VAL A 289 22.15 1.17 27.93
CA VAL A 289 21.91 2.62 27.83
C VAL A 289 21.04 2.92 26.62
N VAL A 290 20.06 3.80 26.82
CA VAL A 290 19.25 4.38 25.76
C VAL A 290 19.57 5.85 25.66
N VAL A 291 20.06 6.28 24.48
CA VAL A 291 20.28 7.70 24.18
C VAL A 291 19.31 8.13 23.09
N SER A 292 18.51 9.14 23.39
CA SER A 292 17.54 9.71 22.44
C SER A 292 17.69 11.23 22.36
N ALA A 293 17.51 11.79 21.16
CA ALA A 293 17.45 13.25 21.02
C ALA A 293 16.09 13.78 21.50
N GLN A 294 16.10 14.91 22.20
CA GLN A 294 14.87 15.58 22.59
C GLN A 294 14.26 16.30 21.37
N GLY A 295 13.38 15.58 20.66
CA GLY A 295 12.83 16.02 19.39
C GLY A 295 13.71 15.60 18.20
N PRO A 296 13.53 16.22 17.01
CA PRO A 296 14.40 15.95 15.87
C PRO A 296 15.86 16.27 16.24
N ALA A 297 16.80 15.39 15.89
CA ALA A 297 18.23 15.63 16.03
C ALA A 297 18.69 16.69 15.01
N THR A 298 18.24 17.93 15.22
CA THR A 298 18.45 19.07 14.33
C THR A 298 18.90 20.27 15.15
N VAL A 299 19.88 21.00 14.64
CA VAL A 299 20.32 22.28 15.20
C VAL A 299 20.26 23.36 14.13
N SER A 300 20.13 24.62 14.55
CA SER A 300 20.20 25.80 13.70
C SER A 300 20.61 27.04 14.49
N HIS A 301 20.73 28.19 13.84
CA HIS A 301 21.03 29.44 14.54
C HIS A 301 19.95 29.82 15.56
N ASN A 302 18.68 29.47 15.31
CA ASN A 302 17.56 29.69 16.23
C ASN A 302 17.51 28.65 17.35
N GLN A 303 17.99 27.43 17.09
CA GLN A 303 18.05 26.31 18.04
C GLN A 303 19.46 25.70 18.04
N PRO A 304 20.44 26.35 18.72
CA PRO A 304 21.85 26.01 18.56
C PRO A 304 22.30 24.76 19.34
N THR A 305 21.48 24.31 20.30
CA THR A 305 21.80 23.25 21.25
C THR A 305 21.15 21.93 20.85
N LEU A 306 21.97 20.91 20.65
CA LEU A 306 21.53 19.51 20.60
C LEU A 306 21.26 19.05 22.03
N GLN A 307 20.06 18.53 22.27
CA GLN A 307 19.62 18.03 23.56
C GLN A 307 19.43 16.52 23.49
N LEU A 308 20.10 15.80 24.39
CA LEU A 308 20.03 14.34 24.50
C LEU A 308 19.47 13.94 25.87
N LEU A 309 18.60 12.93 25.86
CA LEU A 309 18.12 12.24 27.03
C LEU A 309 18.85 10.89 27.12
N VAL A 310 19.41 10.59 28.29
CA VAL A 310 20.12 9.33 28.57
C VAL A 310 19.42 8.60 29.69
N THR A 311 18.84 7.44 29.37
CA THR A 311 17.99 6.67 30.27
C THR A 311 18.35 5.19 30.26
N ASP A 312 17.80 4.46 31.23
CA ASP A 312 17.68 3.01 31.15
C ASP A 312 16.58 2.57 30.16
N VAL A 313 16.35 1.25 30.08
CA VAL A 313 15.33 0.63 29.22
C VAL A 313 13.89 0.96 29.62
N MET A 314 13.66 1.51 30.83
CA MET A 314 12.37 1.96 31.37
C MET A 314 12.20 3.50 31.31
N SER A 315 13.02 4.20 30.52
CA SER A 315 13.02 5.66 30.42
C SER A 315 13.31 6.40 31.74
N GLN A 316 14.00 5.77 32.71
CA GLN A 316 14.46 6.45 33.92
C GLN A 316 15.82 7.13 33.68
N PRO A 317 16.02 8.39 34.11
CA PRO A 317 17.28 9.11 33.91
C PRO A 317 18.46 8.44 34.63
N LEU A 318 19.59 8.28 33.92
CA LEU A 318 20.83 7.76 34.50
C LEU A 318 21.63 8.90 35.16
N ALA A 319 21.41 9.13 36.46
CA ALA A 319 21.95 10.28 37.19
C ALA A 319 23.49 10.35 37.26
N SER A 320 24.19 9.21 37.19
CA SER A 320 25.65 9.12 37.22
C SER A 320 26.30 9.19 35.84
N ALA A 321 25.52 9.30 34.76
CA ALA A 321 26.04 9.29 33.40
C ALA A 321 26.73 10.61 33.02
N SER A 322 27.82 10.50 32.26
CA SER A 322 28.48 11.60 31.56
C SER A 322 28.54 11.28 30.07
N VAL A 323 28.18 12.26 29.25
CA VAL A 323 28.05 12.09 27.79
C VAL A 323 29.11 12.93 27.09
N LEU A 324 29.81 12.33 26.12
CA LEU A 324 30.84 12.98 25.33
C LEU A 324 30.63 12.68 23.84
N VAL A 325 30.90 13.65 22.97
CA VAL A 325 31.06 13.42 21.53
C VAL A 325 32.49 12.96 21.30
N GLU A 326 32.66 11.67 21.04
CA GLU A 326 33.98 11.11 20.73
C GLU A 326 34.51 11.67 19.42
N SER A 327 33.66 11.68 18.40
CA SER A 327 33.93 12.33 17.13
C SER A 327 32.63 12.79 16.46
N ALA A 328 32.69 13.89 15.72
CA ALA A 328 31.63 14.26 14.80
C ALA A 328 32.24 14.69 13.46
N TYR A 329 31.72 14.17 12.35
CA TYR A 329 32.19 14.49 11.01
C TYR A 329 31.05 14.82 10.05
N ALA A 330 31.34 15.70 9.10
CA ALA A 330 30.39 16.05 8.03
C ALA A 330 30.26 14.88 7.04
N LEU A 331 29.04 14.45 6.72
CA LEU A 331 28.84 13.30 5.82
C LEU A 331 29.31 13.57 4.38
N ALA A 332 29.21 14.81 3.91
CA ALA A 332 29.56 15.17 2.54
C ALA A 332 31.08 15.22 2.31
N SER A 333 31.84 15.82 3.23
CA SER A 333 33.29 16.02 3.10
C SER A 333 34.13 15.01 3.90
N LYS A 334 33.50 14.25 4.81
CA LYS A 334 34.17 13.40 5.81
C LYS A 334 35.14 14.15 6.74
N SER A 335 35.04 15.47 6.81
CA SER A 335 35.89 16.28 7.69
C SER A 335 35.36 16.26 9.13
N THR A 336 36.24 16.02 10.09
CA THR A 336 35.93 16.11 11.52
C THR A 336 35.67 17.56 11.93
N VAL A 337 34.57 17.80 12.65
CA VAL A 337 34.17 19.11 13.17
C VAL A 337 34.28 19.19 14.69
N LEU A 338 33.96 18.10 15.39
CA LEU A 338 34.18 17.97 16.84
C LEU A 338 34.96 16.70 17.14
N ASN A 339 35.76 16.76 18.21
CA ASN A 339 36.52 15.64 18.74
C ASN A 339 36.61 15.79 20.26
N GLN A 340 36.25 14.75 21.01
CA GLN A 340 36.26 14.73 22.47
C GLN A 340 35.53 15.93 23.12
N ALA A 341 34.33 16.26 22.65
CA ALA A 341 33.55 17.41 23.15
C ALA A 341 32.51 16.96 24.18
N PRO A 342 32.55 17.44 25.44
CA PRO A 342 31.61 17.01 26.48
C PRO A 342 30.24 17.68 26.32
N PHE A 343 29.17 16.96 26.68
CA PHE A 343 27.85 17.56 26.90
C PHE A 343 27.77 18.17 28.30
N THR A 344 27.00 19.25 28.43
CA THR A 344 26.68 19.85 29.73
C THR A 344 25.38 19.26 30.26
N HIS A 345 25.40 18.69 31.47
CA HIS A 345 24.19 18.15 32.09
C HIS A 345 23.38 19.27 32.77
N ASN A 346 22.11 19.41 32.38
CA ASN A 346 21.19 20.42 32.88
C ASN A 346 19.81 19.80 33.12
N ASN A 347 19.39 19.66 34.38
CA ASN A 347 18.07 19.15 34.79
C ASN A 347 17.63 17.83 34.09
N GLY A 348 18.53 16.85 33.99
CA GLY A 348 18.24 15.53 33.40
C GLY A 348 18.42 15.46 31.87
N VAL A 349 18.85 16.55 31.24
CA VAL A 349 19.13 16.63 29.78
C VAL A 349 20.60 16.96 29.56
N PHE A 350 21.21 16.34 28.56
CA PHE A 350 22.58 16.61 28.12
C PHE A 350 22.56 17.55 26.93
N GLU A 351 23.14 18.74 27.09
CA GLU A 351 23.10 19.81 26.09
C GLU A 351 24.49 20.06 25.48
N LEU A 352 24.53 20.18 24.15
CA LEU A 352 25.72 20.57 23.40
C LEU A 352 25.38 21.67 22.40
N ASN A 353 26.00 22.84 22.55
CA ASN A 353 25.90 23.92 21.56
C ASN A 353 26.78 23.61 20.34
N PHE A 354 26.25 22.84 19.38
CA PHE A 354 26.98 22.47 18.18
C PHE A 354 27.23 23.68 17.26
N MET A 355 26.35 24.68 17.23
CA MET A 355 26.52 25.85 16.37
C MET A 355 27.74 26.71 16.73
N SER A 356 28.28 26.56 17.94
CA SER A 356 29.53 27.22 18.39
C SER A 356 30.74 26.86 17.52
N SER A 357 30.77 25.66 16.92
CA SER A 357 31.83 25.24 15.98
C SER A 357 31.64 25.75 14.55
N LYS A 358 30.60 26.56 14.30
CA LYS A 358 30.24 27.12 12.99
C LYS A 358 30.16 26.05 11.88
N PRO A 359 29.38 24.96 12.07
CA PRO A 359 29.23 23.95 11.04
C PRO A 359 28.50 24.54 9.82
N ALA A 360 28.88 24.10 8.61
CA ALA A 360 28.10 24.39 7.41
C ALA A 360 26.76 23.64 7.44
N SER A 361 25.74 24.14 6.75
CA SER A 361 24.45 23.43 6.63
C SER A 361 24.64 22.05 6.01
N GLY A 362 24.02 21.01 6.58
CA GLY A 362 24.24 19.65 6.10
C GLY A 362 23.91 18.58 7.14
N TYR A 363 24.34 17.36 6.84
CA TYR A 363 24.19 16.22 7.75
C TYR A 363 25.55 15.83 8.34
N TYR A 364 25.54 15.54 9.62
CA TYR A 364 26.72 15.18 10.40
C TYR A 364 26.49 13.85 11.10
N GLN A 365 27.52 13.02 11.16
CA GLN A 365 27.52 11.79 11.94
C GLN A 365 28.25 12.05 13.25
N PHE A 366 27.57 11.80 14.37
CA PHE A 366 28.11 11.88 15.71
C PHE A 366 28.35 10.47 16.24
N THR A 367 29.52 10.24 16.81
CA THR A 367 29.81 9.11 17.68
C THR A 367 29.82 9.64 19.10
N ILE A 368 28.87 9.18 19.92
CA ILE A 368 28.63 9.66 21.28
C ILE A 368 28.99 8.53 22.24
N GLY A 369 29.85 8.81 23.22
CA GLY A 369 30.19 7.89 24.30
C GLY A 369 29.48 8.28 25.59
N VAL A 370 28.90 7.30 26.28
CA VAL A 370 28.31 7.45 27.63
C VAL A 370 29.19 6.71 28.63
N THR A 371 29.61 7.43 29.67
CA THR A 371 30.48 6.91 30.74
C THR A 371 29.88 7.21 32.11
N GLY A 372 30.42 6.64 33.18
CA GLY A 372 29.99 6.92 34.55
C GLY A 372 29.90 5.66 35.41
N ASP A 373 28.91 4.81 35.11
CA ASP A 373 28.76 3.49 35.73
C ASP A 373 29.48 2.43 34.86
N SER A 374 30.24 1.53 35.49
CA SER A 374 31.00 0.49 34.77
C SER A 374 30.10 -0.60 34.18
N ARG A 375 28.84 -0.67 34.62
CA ARG A 375 27.84 -1.63 34.14
C ARG A 375 27.19 -1.22 32.83
N LEU A 376 27.41 0.01 32.36
CA LEU A 376 26.73 0.51 31.16
C LEU A 376 27.18 -0.26 29.92
N VAL A 377 26.23 -0.86 29.23
CA VAL A 377 26.44 -1.50 27.92
C VAL A 377 25.72 -0.74 26.82
N ALA A 378 26.14 -0.92 25.58
CA ALA A 378 25.63 -0.19 24.42
C ALA A 378 25.81 1.33 24.56
N ASN A 379 26.94 1.71 25.15
CA ASN A 379 27.26 3.06 25.57
C ASN A 379 27.95 3.91 24.48
N HIS A 380 28.07 3.38 23.25
CA HIS A 380 28.60 4.08 22.09
C HIS A 380 27.50 4.21 21.03
N ILE A 381 27.11 5.44 20.71
CA ILE A 381 25.93 5.75 19.91
C ILE A 381 26.31 6.47 18.64
N GLU A 382 25.78 5.99 17.53
CA GLU A 382 25.85 6.67 16.24
C GLU A 382 24.58 7.50 16.00
N LEU A 383 24.71 8.83 16.03
CA LEU A 383 23.60 9.75 15.84
C LEU A 383 23.81 10.65 14.61
N LYS A 384 22.84 10.65 13.69
CA LYS A 384 22.83 11.57 12.56
C LYS A 384 22.16 12.89 12.94
N VAL A 385 22.92 13.98 12.91
CA VAL A 385 22.47 15.33 13.26
C VAL A 385 22.33 16.19 12.01
N LYS A 386 21.20 16.87 11.86
CA LYS A 386 20.95 17.83 10.77
C LYS A 386 21.28 19.25 11.22
N VAL A 387 22.11 19.95 10.47
CA VAL A 387 22.33 21.40 10.66
C VAL A 387 21.48 22.14 9.63
N SER A 388 20.48 22.85 10.13
CA SER A 388 19.59 23.66 9.29
C SER A 388 20.07 25.10 9.20
N THR A 389 19.72 25.75 8.10
CA THR A 389 19.99 27.17 7.88
C THR A 389 18.81 27.88 7.20
N GLU A 390 18.88 29.20 7.16
CA GLU A 390 17.95 30.05 6.43
C GLU A 390 18.59 30.57 5.15
N VAL A 391 17.89 30.43 4.04
CA VAL A 391 18.34 30.95 2.74
C VAL A 391 17.82 32.37 2.51
N ALA A 392 18.68 33.22 1.96
CA ALA A 392 18.35 34.52 1.40
C ALA A 392 18.63 34.55 -0.10
N VAL A 393 17.73 35.18 -0.85
CA VAL A 393 17.95 35.47 -2.27
C VAL A 393 18.62 36.83 -2.40
N THR A 394 19.85 36.84 -2.90
CA THR A 394 20.59 38.07 -3.20
C THR A 394 20.73 38.24 -4.71
N ASN A 395 20.93 39.49 -5.14
CA ASN A 395 21.27 39.80 -6.52
C ASN A 395 20.29 39.22 -7.59
N MET A 396 18.97 39.30 -7.36
CA MET A 396 17.96 38.90 -8.37
C MET A 396 17.83 39.92 -9.50
N ASP A 397 18.41 39.61 -10.65
CA ASP A 397 18.34 40.40 -11.89
C ASP A 397 17.42 39.75 -12.92
N LEU A 398 16.48 40.53 -13.46
CA LEU A 398 15.63 40.16 -14.58
C LEU A 398 16.02 40.96 -15.81
N SER A 399 16.36 40.29 -16.90
CA SER A 399 16.90 40.89 -18.11
C SER A 399 16.07 40.51 -19.34
N VAL A 400 15.89 41.48 -20.24
CA VAL A 400 15.40 41.23 -21.60
C VAL A 400 16.57 41.43 -22.55
N VAL A 401 16.89 40.39 -23.31
CA VAL A 401 18.03 40.32 -24.22
C VAL A 401 17.50 40.31 -25.65
N ASP A 402 17.89 41.30 -26.45
CA ASP A 402 17.58 41.34 -27.88
C ASP A 402 18.48 40.36 -28.65
N LYS A 403 17.87 39.51 -29.48
CA LYS A 403 18.58 38.42 -30.20
C LYS A 403 19.57 38.95 -31.23
N ASP A 404 19.26 40.11 -31.83
CA ASP A 404 20.11 40.77 -32.83
C ASP A 404 21.20 41.66 -32.19
N GLN A 405 21.26 41.73 -30.85
CA GLN A 405 22.17 42.58 -30.06
C GLN A 405 22.16 44.07 -30.49
N SER A 406 21.09 44.49 -31.15
CA SER A 406 20.96 45.84 -31.71
C SER A 406 20.65 46.88 -30.63
N ILE A 407 20.05 46.42 -29.52
CA ILE A 407 19.73 47.20 -28.33
C ILE A 407 20.44 46.55 -27.11
N GLY A 408 21.03 47.37 -26.24
CA GLY A 408 21.67 46.88 -25.02
C GLY A 408 20.70 46.19 -24.07
N THR A 409 21.18 45.18 -23.35
CA THR A 409 20.39 44.40 -22.38
C THR A 409 19.74 45.30 -21.32
N LYS A 410 18.41 45.19 -21.17
CA LYS A 410 17.67 45.92 -20.14
C LYS A 410 17.52 45.03 -18.90
N THR A 411 18.31 45.31 -17.87
CA THR A 411 18.28 44.58 -16.59
C THR A 411 17.52 45.38 -15.52
N THR A 412 16.66 44.70 -14.77
CA THR A 412 15.90 45.23 -13.63
C THR A 412 16.16 44.35 -12.40
N ARG A 413 16.71 44.94 -11.34
CA ARG A 413 16.92 44.26 -10.05
C ARG A 413 15.61 44.21 -9.26
N VAL A 414 15.28 43.06 -8.68
CA VAL A 414 14.12 42.86 -7.80
C VAL A 414 14.60 42.40 -6.43
N GLN A 415 13.99 42.88 -5.36
CA GLN A 415 14.34 42.47 -3.99
C GLN A 415 13.29 41.49 -3.46
N TYR A 416 13.73 40.38 -2.86
CA TYR A 416 12.83 39.47 -2.14
C TYR A 416 12.23 40.17 -0.90
N PRO A 417 10.94 40.01 -0.58
CA PRO A 417 9.90 39.21 -1.25
C PRO A 417 8.99 40.05 -2.18
N SER A 418 9.47 41.17 -2.73
CA SER A 418 8.66 42.05 -3.59
C SER A 418 8.47 41.53 -5.02
N LYS A 419 7.39 41.90 -5.70
CA LYS A 419 7.19 41.58 -7.12
C LYS A 419 7.72 42.72 -8.00
N ALA A 420 8.27 42.39 -9.19
CA ALA A 420 8.64 43.38 -10.19
C ALA A 420 7.45 44.28 -10.58
N LYS A 421 7.69 45.58 -10.72
CA LYS A 421 6.63 46.59 -11.00
C LYS A 421 6.08 46.52 -12.43
N SER A 422 6.89 46.07 -13.39
CA SER A 422 6.53 45.97 -14.80
C SER A 422 6.60 44.53 -15.27
N SER A 423 5.75 44.17 -16.23
CA SER A 423 5.85 42.90 -16.94
C SER A 423 7.02 42.89 -17.92
N PHE A 424 7.56 41.70 -18.19
CA PHE A 424 8.61 41.47 -19.17
C PHE A 424 8.02 40.75 -20.38
N THR A 425 8.47 41.07 -21.59
CA THR A 425 8.00 40.40 -22.82
C THR A 425 9.12 39.51 -23.35
N ALA A 426 8.77 38.28 -23.72
CA ALA A 426 9.65 37.40 -24.48
C ALA A 426 8.92 36.91 -25.74
N ASP A 427 9.57 37.05 -26.88
CA ASP A 427 9.05 36.72 -28.20
C ASP A 427 10.19 36.27 -29.13
N SER A 428 9.95 36.20 -30.44
CA SER A 428 10.96 35.76 -31.42
C SER A 428 12.17 36.69 -31.54
N HIS A 429 12.06 37.93 -31.06
CA HIS A 429 13.13 38.94 -31.09
C HIS A 429 13.76 39.15 -29.71
N GLN A 430 13.03 38.91 -28.63
CA GLN A 430 13.47 39.17 -27.26
C GLN A 430 13.47 37.90 -26.40
N ASN A 431 14.65 37.54 -25.88
CA ASN A 431 14.82 36.48 -24.90
C ASN A 431 14.67 37.05 -23.48
N PHE A 432 14.16 36.23 -22.56
CA PHE A 432 14.10 36.57 -21.14
C PHE A 432 15.20 35.82 -20.38
N ALA A 433 15.94 36.53 -19.54
CA ALA A 433 16.97 35.95 -18.70
C ALA A 433 16.82 36.39 -17.25
N MET A 434 17.12 35.49 -16.32
CA MET A 434 17.06 35.71 -14.89
C MET A 434 18.35 35.19 -14.26
N SER A 435 18.96 35.97 -13.37
CA SER A 435 20.11 35.52 -12.58
C SER A 435 19.98 35.93 -11.12
N PHE A 436 20.40 35.06 -10.21
CA PHE A 436 20.30 35.28 -8.76
C PHE A 436 21.34 34.46 -7.99
N GLN A 437 21.60 34.86 -6.76
CA GLN A 437 22.46 34.14 -5.82
C GLN A 437 21.65 33.72 -4.60
N LEU A 438 22.03 32.59 -4.03
CA LEU A 438 21.45 32.05 -2.80
C LEU A 438 22.56 32.03 -1.76
N VAL A 439 22.32 32.69 -0.63
CA VAL A 439 23.29 32.78 0.46
C VAL A 439 22.62 32.44 1.79
N ASP A 440 23.41 31.98 2.74
CA ASP A 440 22.99 31.80 4.13
C ASP A 440 22.81 33.17 4.80
N VAL A 441 21.68 33.37 5.48
CA VAL A 441 21.35 34.62 6.18
C VAL A 441 22.38 34.98 7.26
N ASN A 442 23.01 33.99 7.89
CA ASN A 442 23.80 34.16 9.11
C ASN A 442 25.30 34.36 8.84
N ASN A 443 25.84 33.73 7.80
CA ASN A 443 27.28 33.74 7.51
C ASN A 443 27.61 34.25 6.10
N GLU A 444 26.60 34.62 5.30
CA GLU A 444 26.73 35.11 3.91
C GLU A 444 27.43 34.12 2.94
N GLN A 445 27.60 32.86 3.34
CA GLN A 445 28.19 31.83 2.49
C GLN A 445 27.20 31.44 1.40
N GLU A 446 27.72 31.22 0.19
CA GLU A 446 26.93 30.75 -0.95
C GLU A 446 26.35 29.36 -0.67
N LEU A 447 25.05 29.22 -0.90
CA LEU A 447 24.31 27.97 -0.73
C LEU A 447 23.98 27.38 -2.08
N THR A 448 24.04 26.05 -2.18
CA THR A 448 23.57 25.28 -3.33
C THR A 448 22.46 24.32 -2.91
N PRO A 449 21.21 24.80 -2.75
CA PRO A 449 20.11 23.96 -2.31
C PRO A 449 19.81 22.83 -3.31
N HIS A 450 19.34 21.70 -2.79
CA HIS A 450 18.97 20.54 -3.61
C HIS A 450 17.87 20.85 -4.63
N GLN A 451 16.90 21.71 -4.30
CA GLN A 451 15.80 22.09 -5.19
C GLN A 451 15.82 23.59 -5.48
N THR A 452 16.08 23.95 -6.74
CA THR A 452 16.03 25.33 -7.25
C THR A 452 15.28 25.36 -8.57
N PHE A 453 13.99 25.66 -8.53
CA PHE A 453 13.12 25.64 -9.71
C PHE A 453 12.56 27.01 -10.05
N VAL A 454 12.41 27.25 -11.35
CA VAL A 454 11.73 28.41 -11.92
C VAL A 454 10.44 27.92 -12.57
N ARG A 455 9.30 28.26 -11.98
CA ARG A 455 7.97 27.88 -12.45
C ARG A 455 7.30 29.04 -13.16
N LEU A 456 6.82 28.80 -14.38
CA LEU A 456 5.99 29.72 -15.15
C LEU A 456 4.54 29.21 -15.13
N HIS A 457 3.63 29.96 -14.52
CA HIS A 457 2.22 29.60 -14.40
C HIS A 457 1.33 30.50 -15.27
N ASN A 458 0.64 29.92 -16.25
CA ASN A 458 -0.28 30.65 -17.12
C ASN A 458 -1.53 31.08 -16.36
N GLN A 459 -1.72 32.39 -16.21
CA GLN A 459 -2.79 32.95 -15.38
C GLN A 459 -4.20 32.65 -15.90
N LYS A 460 -4.36 32.33 -17.20
CA LYS A 460 -5.67 32.08 -17.82
C LYS A 460 -6.02 30.60 -17.90
N THR A 461 -5.04 29.76 -18.28
CA THR A 461 -5.28 28.33 -18.53
C THR A 461 -4.96 27.45 -17.33
N GLY A 462 -4.21 27.96 -16.35
CA GLY A 462 -3.71 27.20 -15.22
C GLY A 462 -2.52 26.28 -15.53
N GLN A 463 -2.09 26.20 -16.80
CA GLN A 463 -0.91 25.43 -17.22
C GLN A 463 0.34 25.92 -16.47
N GLU A 464 1.21 25.00 -16.09
CA GLU A 464 2.49 25.30 -15.47
C GLU A 464 3.64 24.60 -16.18
N VAL A 465 4.76 25.30 -16.31
CA VAL A 465 6.01 24.77 -16.83
C VAL A 465 7.10 25.05 -15.81
N VAL A 466 7.91 24.05 -15.47
CA VAL A 466 8.91 24.13 -14.40
C VAL A 466 10.29 23.85 -14.98
N PHE A 467 11.23 24.75 -14.71
CA PHE A 467 12.63 24.64 -15.11
C PHE A 467 13.53 24.49 -13.92
N VAL A 468 14.61 23.73 -14.09
CA VAL A 468 15.71 23.66 -13.12
C VAL A 468 16.63 24.85 -13.35
N ALA A 469 16.92 25.61 -12.30
CA ALA A 469 17.98 26.61 -12.31
C ALA A 469 19.24 25.99 -11.74
N GLU A 470 20.30 25.94 -12.53
CA GLU A 470 21.60 25.39 -12.13
C GLU A 470 22.58 26.53 -11.84
N PRO A 471 23.45 26.38 -10.81
CA PRO A 471 24.50 27.34 -10.52
C PRO A 471 25.65 27.20 -11.51
N ASP A 472 26.26 28.32 -11.90
CA ASP A 472 27.53 28.30 -12.64
C ASP A 472 28.75 28.07 -11.72
N SER A 473 29.96 28.12 -12.27
CA SER A 473 31.21 27.94 -11.51
C SER A 473 31.49 29.03 -10.46
N LYS A 474 30.67 30.09 -10.41
CA LYS A 474 30.69 31.16 -9.41
C LYS A 474 29.44 31.14 -8.52
N ASN A 475 28.74 29.99 -8.46
CA ASN A 475 27.48 29.80 -7.73
C ASN A 475 26.39 30.83 -8.09
N LEU A 476 26.44 31.37 -9.30
CA LEU A 476 25.40 32.26 -9.82
C LEU A 476 24.38 31.41 -10.58
N TYR A 477 23.15 31.37 -10.07
CA TYR A 477 22.05 30.69 -10.74
C TYR A 477 21.59 31.50 -11.93
N LYS A 478 21.43 30.84 -13.08
CA LYS A 478 20.99 31.47 -14.33
C LYS A 478 19.85 30.67 -14.94
N PHE A 479 18.87 31.40 -15.45
CA PHE A 479 17.77 30.88 -16.22
C PHE A 479 17.60 31.73 -17.47
N GLU A 480 17.59 31.10 -18.64
CA GLU A 480 17.33 31.75 -19.92
C GLU A 480 16.16 31.08 -20.62
N LEU A 481 15.26 31.90 -21.12
CA LEU A 481 14.06 31.53 -21.85
C LEU A 481 14.13 32.12 -23.26
N ASP A 482 14.57 31.29 -24.21
CA ASP A 482 14.43 31.52 -25.65
C ASP A 482 13.11 30.91 -26.12
N THR A 483 12.20 31.75 -26.62
CA THR A 483 10.86 31.33 -27.03
C THR A 483 10.88 30.44 -28.28
N ALA A 484 11.90 30.53 -29.13
CA ALA A 484 12.03 29.71 -30.33
C ALA A 484 12.53 28.30 -30.00
N GLU A 485 13.48 28.19 -29.07
CA GLU A 485 14.05 26.90 -28.65
C GLU A 485 13.10 26.11 -27.75
N ARG A 486 12.41 26.80 -26.83
CA ARG A 486 11.60 26.17 -25.78
C ARG A 486 10.10 26.09 -26.09
N LYS A 487 9.67 26.42 -27.31
CA LYS A 487 8.23 26.46 -27.69
C LYS A 487 7.47 25.17 -27.36
N SER A 488 8.09 24.00 -27.52
CA SER A 488 7.46 22.71 -27.27
C SER A 488 7.18 22.45 -25.79
N GLU A 489 7.98 23.02 -24.88
CA GLU A 489 7.78 22.86 -23.43
C GLU A 489 6.54 23.60 -22.93
N PHE A 490 6.07 24.59 -23.69
CA PHE A 490 4.86 25.37 -23.44
C PHE A 490 3.68 24.97 -24.34
N ASP A 491 3.81 23.91 -25.15
CA ASP A 491 2.84 23.55 -26.20
C ASP A 491 2.48 24.72 -27.13
N SER A 492 3.45 25.63 -27.38
CA SER A 492 3.28 26.88 -28.14
C SER A 492 2.17 27.80 -27.62
N MET A 493 1.79 27.70 -26.35
CA MET A 493 0.72 28.49 -25.76
C MET A 493 1.17 29.91 -25.40
N SER A 494 0.72 30.90 -26.16
CA SER A 494 0.97 32.31 -25.84
C SER A 494 0.09 32.79 -24.68
N GLY A 495 0.63 33.65 -23.81
CA GLY A 495 -0.11 34.16 -22.66
C GLY A 495 0.74 34.91 -21.64
N THR A 496 0.10 35.36 -20.56
CA THR A 496 0.78 35.97 -19.42
C THR A 496 1.05 34.89 -18.38
N TYR A 497 2.33 34.67 -18.10
CA TYR A 497 2.83 33.70 -17.14
C TYR A 497 3.35 34.40 -15.89
N SER A 498 2.91 33.97 -14.72
CA SER A 498 3.51 34.36 -13.44
C SER A 498 4.79 33.56 -13.22
N LEU A 499 5.92 34.24 -13.07
CA LEU A 499 7.24 33.65 -12.82
C LEU A 499 7.46 33.47 -11.31
N TYR A 500 7.53 32.21 -10.88
CA TYR A 500 7.82 31.82 -9.51
C TYR A 500 9.23 31.26 -9.38
N LEU A 501 9.97 31.72 -8.37
CA LEU A 501 11.17 31.05 -7.89
C LEU A 501 10.79 30.13 -6.72
N MET A 502 11.19 28.87 -6.81
CA MET A 502 11.05 27.84 -5.79
C MET A 502 12.42 27.41 -5.31
N VAL A 503 12.70 27.55 -4.02
CA VAL A 503 13.94 27.08 -3.40
C VAL A 503 13.61 26.22 -2.20
N GLY A 504 14.15 25.01 -2.17
CA GLY A 504 13.93 24.06 -1.09
C GLY A 504 15.13 23.12 -0.91
N ASP A 505 15.36 22.73 0.33
CA ASP A 505 16.30 21.67 0.72
C ASP A 505 15.83 21.08 2.05
N ALA A 506 16.23 19.86 2.35
CA ALA A 506 15.97 19.26 3.65
C ALA A 506 16.67 20.01 4.80
N THR A 507 17.74 20.76 4.51
CA THR A 507 18.48 21.59 5.46
C THR A 507 17.99 23.04 5.56
N LEU A 508 17.02 23.46 4.73
CA LEU A 508 16.48 24.82 4.80
C LEU A 508 15.27 24.91 5.75
N GLU A 509 15.28 25.90 6.64
CA GLU A 509 14.15 26.17 7.55
C GLU A 509 13.03 26.97 6.86
N ASN A 510 13.38 27.80 5.88
CA ASN A 510 12.50 28.75 5.21
C ASN A 510 12.39 28.44 3.69
N PRO A 511 11.60 27.43 3.28
CA PRO A 511 11.40 27.16 1.85
C PRO A 511 10.80 28.37 1.14
N ILE A 512 11.38 28.77 0.02
CA ILE A 512 10.98 29.97 -0.72
C ILE A 512 10.04 29.58 -1.85
N LEU A 513 8.86 30.22 -1.88
CA LEU A 513 7.98 30.29 -3.04
C LEU A 513 7.68 31.76 -3.32
N TRP A 514 8.33 32.33 -4.34
CA TRP A 514 8.28 33.76 -4.59
C TRP A 514 7.80 34.09 -6.00
N ASN A 515 6.71 34.85 -6.13
CA ASN A 515 6.29 35.43 -7.40
C ASN A 515 7.17 36.63 -7.75
N VAL A 516 8.16 36.42 -8.62
CA VAL A 516 9.18 37.40 -8.95
C VAL A 516 8.66 38.45 -9.93
N ALA A 517 7.94 38.02 -10.99
CA ALA A 517 7.45 38.90 -12.05
C ALA A 517 6.35 38.25 -12.90
N ASP A 518 5.68 39.05 -13.75
CA ASP A 518 4.86 38.53 -14.83
C ASP A 518 5.63 38.61 -16.16
N VAL A 519 5.65 37.51 -16.91
CA VAL A 519 6.31 37.39 -18.22
C VAL A 519 5.25 37.12 -19.28
N ILE A 520 5.22 37.94 -20.32
CA ILE A 520 4.32 37.82 -21.47
C ILE A 520 5.06 37.03 -22.55
N LEU A 521 4.63 35.79 -22.78
CA LEU A 521 5.20 34.90 -23.80
C LEU A 521 4.37 34.97 -25.08
N LYS A 522 5.04 35.22 -26.21
CA LYS A 522 4.44 35.18 -27.54
C LYS A 522 5.22 34.23 -28.43
N PHE A 523 4.59 33.11 -28.79
CA PHE A 523 5.12 32.17 -29.78
C PHE A 523 4.61 32.57 -31.17
N ALA A 524 5.45 32.38 -32.20
CA ALA A 524 5.01 32.57 -33.57
C ALA A 524 3.89 31.58 -33.90
N GLU A 525 2.77 32.07 -34.43
CA GLU A 525 1.64 31.24 -34.87
C GLU A 525 2.08 30.37 -36.06
N GLU A 526 2.49 29.14 -35.80
CA GLU A 526 2.35 28.07 -36.81
C GLU A 526 0.83 27.82 -36.95
N GLU A 527 0.32 27.95 -38.18
CA GLU A 527 -1.09 27.84 -38.58
C GLU A 527 -2.06 27.39 -37.49
N ALA A 528 -2.83 28.34 -36.95
CA ALA A 528 -3.97 28.16 -36.05
C ALA A 528 -3.89 26.91 -35.15
N PRO A 529 -3.43 27.03 -33.88
CA PRO A 529 -3.37 25.89 -32.99
C PRO A 529 -4.76 25.25 -32.94
N VAL A 530 -4.85 23.98 -33.33
CA VAL A 530 -5.94 23.13 -32.86
C VAL A 530 -5.81 23.20 -31.36
N ALA A 531 -6.67 23.99 -30.71
CA ALA A 531 -6.63 24.18 -29.28
C ALA A 531 -6.54 22.78 -28.69
N VAL A 532 -5.39 22.46 -28.08
CA VAL A 532 -5.25 21.25 -27.29
C VAL A 532 -6.10 21.53 -26.07
N GLN A 533 -7.41 21.34 -26.24
CA GLN A 533 -8.31 21.31 -25.12
C GLN A 533 -7.76 20.21 -24.22
N PRO A 534 -7.68 20.44 -22.89
CA PRO A 534 -7.35 19.38 -21.97
C PRO A 534 -8.21 18.19 -22.38
N LYS A 535 -7.61 17.00 -22.55
CA LYS A 535 -8.38 15.80 -22.93
C LYS A 535 -9.43 15.56 -21.85
N THR A 536 -10.59 16.18 -21.99
CA THR A 536 -11.75 15.98 -21.14
C THR A 536 -12.35 14.64 -21.58
N LEU A 537 -11.65 13.57 -21.23
CA LEU A 537 -12.01 12.18 -21.52
C LEU A 537 -13.40 11.84 -20.98
N TYR A 538 -13.86 12.57 -19.96
CA TYR A 538 -15.11 12.36 -19.24
C TYR A 538 -16.14 13.46 -19.49
N VAL A 539 -16.31 13.86 -20.75
CA VAL A 539 -17.42 14.74 -21.18
C VAL A 539 -18.23 14.00 -22.25
N PRO A 540 -19.58 14.04 -22.19
CA PRO A 540 -20.39 13.46 -23.25
C PRO A 540 -19.98 14.05 -24.60
N LYS A 541 -19.59 13.18 -25.52
CA LYS A 541 -19.29 13.60 -26.90
C LYS A 541 -20.56 14.23 -27.51
N PRO A 542 -20.42 15.17 -28.45
CA PRO A 542 -21.56 15.68 -29.20
C PRO A 542 -22.40 14.53 -29.77
N GLU A 543 -23.71 14.62 -29.62
CA GLU A 543 -24.63 13.61 -30.15
C GLU A 543 -24.53 13.58 -31.68
N ILE A 544 -24.28 12.40 -32.25
CA ILE A 544 -24.26 12.19 -33.69
C ILE A 544 -25.67 11.79 -34.13
N GLN A 545 -26.36 12.68 -34.83
CA GLN A 545 -27.67 12.39 -35.41
C GLN A 545 -27.51 11.68 -36.76
N HIS A 546 -28.07 10.48 -36.90
CA HIS A 546 -28.05 9.76 -38.17
C HIS A 546 -28.97 10.45 -39.17
N LEU A 547 -28.39 11.05 -40.21
CA LEU A 547 -29.16 11.61 -41.33
C LEU A 547 -29.61 10.47 -42.25
N PHE A 548 -30.87 10.07 -42.09
CA PHE A 548 -31.49 9.11 -43.01
C PHE A 548 -31.53 9.68 -44.42
N ARG A 549 -31.35 8.80 -45.41
CA ARG A 549 -31.56 9.17 -46.82
C ARG A 549 -32.99 9.68 -47.00
N GLU A 550 -33.14 10.82 -47.67
CA GLU A 550 -34.47 11.37 -47.95
C GLU A 550 -35.30 10.38 -48.78
N PRO A 551 -36.59 10.16 -48.45
CA PRO A 551 -37.45 9.28 -49.22
C PRO A 551 -37.64 9.86 -50.63
N GLU A 552 -37.57 8.99 -51.63
CA GLU A 552 -37.79 9.38 -53.02
C GLU A 552 -39.21 9.95 -53.20
N LYS A 553 -39.32 11.07 -53.94
CA LYS A 553 -40.60 11.71 -54.22
C LYS A 553 -41.44 10.82 -55.14
N LYS A 554 -42.60 10.35 -54.66
CA LYS A 554 -43.57 9.61 -55.48
C LYS A 554 -44.41 10.57 -56.33
N PRO A 555 -44.81 10.18 -57.56
CA PRO A 555 -45.74 10.97 -58.38
C PRO A 555 -47.10 11.17 -57.69
N PRO A 556 -47.86 12.22 -58.05
CA PRO A 556 -49.21 12.43 -57.54
C PRO A 556 -50.15 11.28 -57.91
N THR A 557 -51.00 10.85 -56.96
CA THR A 557 -51.94 9.73 -57.15
C THR A 557 -52.92 9.96 -58.30
N VAL A 558 -53.30 11.21 -58.56
CA VAL A 558 -54.19 11.58 -59.68
C VAL A 558 -53.56 11.16 -61.01
N VAL A 559 -52.27 11.47 -61.21
CA VAL A 559 -51.54 11.09 -62.43
C VAL A 559 -51.52 9.57 -62.56
N SER A 560 -51.16 8.85 -61.49
CA SER A 560 -51.13 7.38 -61.51
C SER A 560 -52.49 6.78 -61.87
N ASN A 561 -53.58 7.25 -61.26
CA ASN A 561 -54.93 6.73 -61.51
C ASN A 561 -55.41 7.01 -62.94
N THR A 562 -55.13 8.21 -63.47
CA THR A 562 -55.46 8.54 -64.87
C THR A 562 -54.75 7.60 -65.84
N PHE A 563 -53.45 7.34 -65.65
CA PHE A 563 -52.72 6.40 -66.50
C PHE A 563 -53.20 4.96 -66.36
N THR A 564 -53.59 4.51 -65.16
CA THR A 564 -54.22 3.18 -64.98
C THR A 564 -55.53 3.06 -65.77
N ALA A 565 -56.39 4.08 -65.75
CA ALA A 565 -57.62 4.09 -66.55
C ALA A 565 -57.33 4.08 -68.06
N LEU A 566 -56.31 4.84 -68.50
CA LEU A 566 -55.86 4.83 -69.89
C LEU A 566 -55.36 3.45 -70.32
N VAL A 567 -54.65 2.71 -69.46
CA VAL A 567 -54.18 1.33 -69.74
C VAL A 567 -55.35 0.34 -69.86
N LEU A 568 -56.46 0.54 -69.14
CA LEU A 568 -57.66 -0.31 -69.26
C LEU A 568 -58.51 0.02 -70.49
N SER A 569 -58.38 1.23 -71.05
CA SER A 569 -59.20 1.69 -72.18
C SER A 569 -59.10 0.81 -73.45
N PRO A 570 -57.95 0.25 -73.87
CA PRO A 570 -57.86 -0.59 -75.06
C PRO A 570 -58.57 -1.94 -74.88
N LEU A 571 -58.67 -2.46 -73.65
CA LEU A 571 -59.44 -3.68 -73.36
C LEU A 571 -60.93 -3.46 -73.60
N LEU A 572 -61.46 -2.32 -73.15
CA LEU A 572 -62.84 -1.93 -73.41
C LEU A 572 -63.10 -1.74 -74.90
N LEU A 573 -62.16 -1.10 -75.61
CA LEU A 573 -62.23 -0.95 -77.07
C LEU A 573 -62.24 -2.32 -77.79
N LEU A 574 -61.40 -3.27 -77.37
CA LEU A 574 -61.37 -4.63 -77.93
C LEU A 574 -62.73 -5.33 -77.80
N LEU A 575 -63.38 -5.24 -76.64
CA LEU A 575 -64.71 -5.85 -76.43
C LEU A 575 -65.78 -5.21 -77.33
N ILE A 576 -65.75 -3.88 -77.50
CA ILE A 576 -66.65 -3.17 -78.43
C ILE A 576 -66.42 -3.64 -79.87
N LEU A 577 -65.15 -3.78 -80.29
CA LEU A 577 -64.80 -4.22 -81.63
C LEU A 577 -65.22 -5.68 -81.89
N TRP A 578 -65.02 -6.59 -80.93
CA TRP A 578 -65.49 -7.97 -81.04
C TRP A 578 -67.00 -8.07 -81.23
N PHE A 579 -67.76 -7.26 -80.48
CA PHE A 579 -69.21 -7.17 -80.66
C PHE A 579 -69.58 -6.65 -82.06
N LYS A 580 -68.92 -5.59 -82.54
CA LYS A 580 -69.16 -5.04 -83.89
C LYS A 580 -68.77 -6.00 -85.02
N LEU A 581 -67.72 -6.78 -84.87
CA LEU A 581 -67.24 -7.74 -85.87
C LEU A 581 -68.02 -9.07 -85.86
N GLY A 582 -68.93 -9.27 -84.90
CA GLY A 582 -69.74 -10.49 -84.80
C GLY A 582 -68.99 -11.72 -84.26
N ALA A 583 -67.88 -11.52 -83.54
CA ALA A 583 -67.15 -12.61 -82.91
C ALA A 583 -68.03 -13.29 -81.84
N ASN A 584 -68.36 -14.57 -82.05
CA ASN A 584 -69.27 -15.33 -81.18
C ASN A 584 -68.67 -16.68 -80.78
N ILE A 585 -69.25 -17.30 -79.74
CA ILE A 585 -68.79 -18.57 -79.17
C ILE A 585 -69.73 -19.74 -79.59
N SER A 586 -70.36 -19.65 -80.77
CA SER A 586 -71.39 -20.61 -81.23
C SER A 586 -70.89 -22.06 -81.33
N ASN A 587 -69.59 -22.27 -81.59
CA ASN A 587 -68.98 -23.59 -81.73
C ASN A 587 -68.43 -24.17 -80.41
N PHE A 588 -68.91 -23.70 -79.26
CA PHE A 588 -68.51 -24.24 -77.96
C PHE A 588 -69.18 -25.59 -77.69
N SER A 589 -68.41 -26.67 -77.73
CA SER A 589 -68.90 -28.00 -77.36
C SER A 589 -68.78 -28.23 -75.86
N PHE A 590 -69.89 -28.55 -75.20
CA PHE A 590 -69.94 -28.94 -73.78
C PHE A 590 -69.42 -30.38 -73.55
N SER A 591 -68.23 -30.69 -74.06
CA SER A 591 -67.55 -31.95 -73.75
C SER A 591 -66.69 -31.80 -72.48
N PRO A 592 -66.50 -32.87 -71.68
CA PRO A 592 -65.72 -32.80 -70.45
C PRO A 592 -64.31 -32.23 -70.66
N SER A 593 -63.65 -32.59 -71.77
CA SER A 593 -62.31 -32.09 -72.10
C SER A 593 -62.29 -30.59 -72.41
N THR A 594 -63.33 -30.07 -73.08
CA THR A 594 -63.42 -28.63 -73.39
C THR A 594 -63.64 -27.80 -72.13
N ILE A 595 -64.54 -28.25 -71.25
CA ILE A 595 -64.81 -27.56 -69.98
C ILE A 595 -63.58 -27.60 -69.08
N LEU A 596 -62.96 -28.78 -68.92
CA LEU A 596 -61.79 -28.94 -68.05
C LEU A 596 -60.58 -28.15 -68.57
N PHE A 597 -60.41 -28.04 -69.89
CA PHE A 597 -59.36 -27.21 -70.49
C PHE A 597 -59.57 -25.72 -70.18
N HIS A 598 -60.77 -25.17 -70.44
CA HIS A 598 -61.03 -23.74 -70.20
C HIS A 598 -61.03 -23.39 -68.71
N LEU A 599 -61.59 -24.25 -67.86
CA LEU A 599 -61.56 -24.06 -66.41
C LEU A 599 -60.13 -24.17 -65.87
N GLY A 600 -59.35 -25.15 -66.35
CA GLY A 600 -57.94 -25.31 -65.99
C GLY A 600 -57.09 -24.11 -66.43
N HIS A 601 -57.34 -23.57 -67.63
CA HIS A 601 -56.68 -22.36 -68.10
C HIS A 601 -57.05 -21.12 -67.26
N ALA A 602 -58.33 -20.93 -66.95
CA ALA A 602 -58.77 -19.85 -66.05
C ALA A 602 -58.17 -20.01 -64.63
N ALA A 603 -58.08 -21.24 -64.12
CA ALA A 603 -57.45 -21.53 -62.84
C ALA A 603 -55.94 -21.24 -62.84
N MET A 604 -55.23 -21.49 -63.95
CA MET A 604 -53.83 -21.08 -64.08
C MET A 604 -53.67 -19.55 -64.06
N LEU A 605 -54.52 -18.81 -64.78
CA LEU A 605 -54.49 -17.34 -64.76
C LEU A 605 -54.84 -16.79 -63.36
N GLY A 606 -55.84 -17.37 -62.70
CA GLY A 606 -56.18 -17.07 -61.31
C GLY A 606 -55.01 -17.38 -60.36
N LEU A 607 -54.33 -18.51 -60.54
CA LEU A 607 -53.14 -18.85 -59.78
C LEU A 607 -52.03 -17.82 -59.95
N MET A 608 -51.83 -17.27 -61.16
CA MET A 608 -50.86 -16.18 -61.37
C MET A 608 -51.22 -14.90 -60.60
N TYR A 609 -52.52 -14.59 -60.47
CA TYR A 609 -52.97 -13.49 -59.61
C TYR A 609 -52.75 -13.78 -58.12
N VAL A 610 -53.01 -15.01 -57.66
CA VAL A 610 -52.75 -15.41 -56.26
C VAL A 610 -51.23 -15.44 -55.98
N TYR A 611 -50.40 -15.79 -56.97
CA TYR A 611 -48.95 -15.64 -56.89
C TYR A 611 -48.52 -14.20 -56.69
N TRP A 612 -49.08 -13.28 -57.47
CA TRP A 612 -48.77 -11.86 -57.34
C TRP A 612 -49.13 -11.29 -55.96
N THR A 613 -50.20 -11.81 -55.33
CA THR A 613 -50.72 -11.26 -54.07
C THR A 613 -50.23 -11.97 -52.81
N ASN A 614 -50.02 -13.29 -52.83
CA ASN A 614 -49.85 -14.08 -51.60
C ASN A 614 -48.86 -15.26 -51.70
N LEU A 615 -48.85 -16.03 -52.79
CA LEU A 615 -48.05 -17.26 -52.86
C LEU A 615 -46.56 -16.98 -53.14
N ASN A 616 -45.68 -17.78 -52.55
CA ASN A 616 -44.28 -17.80 -52.99
C ASN A 616 -44.09 -18.63 -54.28
N MET A 617 -42.89 -18.52 -54.87
CA MET A 617 -42.59 -19.14 -56.16
C MET A 617 -42.72 -20.68 -56.12
N PHE A 618 -42.24 -21.35 -55.07
CA PHE A 618 -42.30 -22.82 -54.99
C PHE A 618 -43.72 -23.35 -54.82
N GLN A 619 -44.55 -22.70 -54.00
CA GLN A 619 -45.96 -23.06 -53.85
C GLN A 619 -46.71 -22.88 -55.17
N THR A 620 -46.46 -21.77 -55.86
CA THR A 620 -47.05 -21.48 -57.18
C THR A 620 -46.65 -22.55 -58.19
N LEU A 621 -45.38 -22.92 -58.26
CA LEU A 621 -44.90 -23.97 -59.15
C LEU A 621 -45.55 -25.33 -58.85
N LYS A 622 -45.74 -25.69 -57.58
CA LYS A 622 -46.43 -26.93 -57.19
C LYS A 622 -47.88 -26.94 -57.68
N TYR A 623 -48.65 -25.88 -57.41
CA TYR A 623 -50.03 -25.79 -57.87
C TYR A 623 -50.13 -25.71 -59.40
N LEU A 624 -49.21 -24.98 -60.04
CA LEU A 624 -49.13 -24.85 -61.49
C LEU A 624 -48.80 -26.19 -62.15
N ALA A 625 -47.91 -27.01 -61.57
CA ALA A 625 -47.60 -28.33 -62.10
C ALA A 625 -48.84 -29.25 -62.08
N ILE A 626 -49.63 -29.20 -61.00
CA ILE A 626 -50.86 -30.00 -60.87
C ILE A 626 -51.92 -29.51 -61.85
N ILE A 627 -52.29 -28.22 -61.80
CA ILE A 627 -53.34 -27.63 -62.66
C ILE A 627 -52.91 -27.70 -64.13
N GLY A 628 -51.64 -27.41 -64.41
CA GLY A 628 -51.04 -27.46 -65.74
C GLY A 628 -51.04 -28.87 -66.31
N GLY A 629 -50.70 -29.89 -65.52
CA GLY A 629 -50.78 -31.29 -65.94
C GLY A 629 -52.20 -31.70 -66.34
N ILE A 630 -53.20 -31.34 -65.53
CA ILE A 630 -54.62 -31.60 -65.83
C ILE A 630 -55.04 -30.85 -67.11
N THR A 631 -54.69 -29.57 -67.21
CA THR A 631 -55.05 -28.72 -68.36
C THR A 631 -54.41 -29.23 -69.65
N PHE A 632 -53.16 -29.72 -69.58
CA PHE A 632 -52.44 -30.28 -70.72
C PHE A 632 -53.16 -31.52 -71.29
N LEU A 633 -53.53 -32.48 -70.43
CA LEU A 633 -54.24 -33.69 -70.87
C LEU A 633 -55.63 -33.36 -71.45
N ALA A 634 -56.37 -32.47 -70.79
CA ALA A 634 -57.68 -32.02 -71.27
C ALA A 634 -57.58 -31.28 -72.62
N GLY A 635 -56.59 -30.40 -72.75
CA GLY A 635 -56.29 -29.65 -73.98
C GLY A 635 -55.91 -30.57 -75.13
N ASN A 636 -55.05 -31.56 -74.90
CA ASN A 636 -54.65 -32.52 -75.94
C ASN A 636 -55.88 -33.25 -76.52
N ARG A 637 -56.78 -33.74 -75.66
CA ARG A 637 -58.02 -34.40 -76.09
C ARG A 637 -58.97 -33.45 -76.81
N MET A 638 -59.16 -32.23 -76.29
CA MET A 638 -60.02 -31.22 -76.92
C MET A 638 -59.50 -30.85 -78.32
N LEU A 639 -58.20 -30.59 -78.46
CA LEU A 639 -57.57 -30.23 -79.73
C LEU A 639 -57.65 -31.37 -80.75
N ALA A 640 -57.46 -32.63 -80.32
CA ALA A 640 -57.64 -33.79 -81.18
C ALA A 640 -59.09 -33.89 -81.71
N GLN A 641 -60.10 -33.69 -80.85
CA GLN A 641 -61.51 -33.68 -81.29
C GLN A 641 -61.80 -32.56 -82.30
N LYS A 642 -61.26 -31.36 -82.08
CA LYS A 642 -61.38 -30.24 -83.03
C LYS A 642 -60.68 -30.56 -84.35
N ALA A 643 -59.51 -31.19 -84.31
CA ALA A 643 -58.79 -31.62 -85.50
C ALA A 643 -59.57 -32.67 -86.31
N VAL A 644 -60.16 -33.68 -85.65
CA VAL A 644 -61.02 -34.68 -86.31
C VAL A 644 -62.22 -34.02 -86.98
N LYS A 645 -62.93 -33.10 -86.29
CA LYS A 645 -64.04 -32.36 -86.90
C LYS A 645 -63.59 -31.56 -88.13
N ARG A 646 -62.41 -30.93 -88.08
CA ARG A 646 -61.83 -30.19 -89.22
C ARG A 646 -61.50 -31.13 -90.38
N ILE A 647 -60.85 -32.26 -90.12
CA ILE A 647 -60.49 -33.26 -91.15
C ILE A 647 -61.75 -33.86 -91.77
N ALA A 648 -62.75 -34.21 -90.95
CA ALA A 648 -64.03 -34.72 -91.44
C ALA A 648 -64.75 -33.67 -92.31
N ALA A 649 -64.80 -32.41 -91.87
CA ALA A 649 -65.39 -31.33 -92.66
C ALA A 649 -64.64 -31.12 -93.99
N GLU A 650 -63.31 -31.21 -94.00
CA GLU A 650 -62.49 -31.09 -95.21
C GLU A 650 -62.71 -32.30 -96.14
N GLN A 651 -62.78 -33.52 -95.61
CA GLN A 651 -63.08 -34.72 -96.40
C GLN A 651 -64.51 -34.69 -96.96
N SER A 652 -65.50 -34.27 -96.16
CA SER A 652 -66.88 -34.06 -96.64
C SER A 652 -66.94 -32.99 -97.72
N SER A 653 -66.18 -31.89 -97.58
CA SER A 653 -66.02 -30.86 -98.62
C SER A 653 -65.42 -31.44 -99.91
N ARG A 654 -64.34 -32.23 -99.80
CA ARG A 654 -63.71 -32.89 -100.96
C ARG A 654 -64.65 -33.90 -101.64
N LEU A 655 -65.38 -34.71 -100.86
CA LEU A 655 -66.38 -35.65 -101.37
C LEU A 655 -67.57 -34.94 -102.04
N ALA A 656 -68.06 -33.84 -101.46
CA ALA A 656 -69.09 -33.01 -102.06
C ALA A 656 -68.64 -32.43 -103.42
N LYS A 657 -67.37 -32.00 -103.51
CA LYS A 657 -66.76 -31.52 -104.76
C LYS A 657 -66.63 -32.63 -105.81
N TYR A 658 -66.33 -33.87 -105.42
CA TYR A 658 -66.30 -35.02 -106.33
C TYR A 658 -67.70 -35.43 -106.82
N ARG A 659 -68.74 -35.31 -105.97
CA ARG A 659 -70.13 -35.57 -106.36
C ARG A 659 -70.74 -34.49 -107.26
N SER A 660 -70.23 -33.26 -107.26
CA SER A 660 -70.67 -32.21 -108.18
C SER A 660 -69.97 -32.24 -109.55
N LEU A 661 -68.95 -33.09 -109.72
CA LEU A 661 -68.17 -33.27 -110.96
C LEU A 661 -68.56 -34.53 -111.75
N ARG A 662 -69.58 -35.26 -111.28
CA ARG A 662 -70.21 -36.42 -111.93
C ARG A 662 -71.69 -36.15 -112.06
#